data_AF-A0A7J2RB34-F1
#
_entry.id   AF-A0A7J2RB34-F1
#
_cell.length_a   1.000
_cell.length_b   1.000
_cell.length_c   1.000
_cell.angle_alpha   90.00
_cell.angle_beta   90.00
_cell.angle_gamma   90.00
#
_symmetry.space_group_name_H-M   'P 1'
#
loop_
_entity.id
_entity.type
_entity.pdbx_description
1 polymer ?
#
loop_
_entity_poly.entity_id
_entity_poly.type
_entity_poly.pdbx_seq_one_letter_code
_entity_poly.pdbx_strand_id
1 'polypeptide(L)'
;MRHYRFKDLSITSSKAPFNAHLVWEHSTYGIVMVDSTNQAVLLISTDKGDNWSVIDLSDNANSYKIQAGFLDNNDLWLVMCDNDGTADEYEVCFIELDDTNDCNPITVSTGANVNTVYAYDIFKIGSNFYVWNIEQRSVPFVGYILVVRDVDTNPFVEKYAATAGAGEGLKSTCQVGYASIIGTDALTLLAYNSASSGKWEIAGIWFISATPVVGSSTYIQDYRLDSTNRSQWGVTDDGVDDIYGIVMKVSDSKSYLATFPYTGSLTISTAEHDIVTQLSRNNSGSIPNELEKSFGVTDKKVYEFKPRRNSIILLQDLSAQLSGNIIAITDNFLFAINSGGGWDVYEYTDVVDEISAISYNDGIMGIEKKGSLIAHPDFHTNWSKGDSIKIYDQYNQLEFWGKIIDKNRNRRGLYIIKIDSFTNEILRKTYSTTYSADDTDTKQKDIIDNACDFCYRSSSIVGTTTTYDYVYNRAIIYLFWLARRLERQVPYIEPDGKIWTKAYDGLAKNAMIYPGKYNFKEMADGTQGTDIDWLDSVLSADDHEIISEISGHRKVLRTFQNSGAGDCVHVFASSSLNGWLEFHVNVTDANAINNIIITREGGSVARIWMIIDNDRFEYDAGAGMVDAGKAVVDDTWYHVYVEWYSDNTFDFWVDGTQYLNGVSTFSDFTASGPTRWDVDQDTVGAKYIYIDSPQSSLDDDPAYTKGDNEVAWDLNNHWQDVRFIDIPGIRETIQGFFDGNTGITRNTVRYKNNAFTIRPIEATRDPIEQLKGISPLNELRDPKIEASTEADQLGDNRYAMWSKDTIYLGLSIGGQGYFQPGKTVHVENTGQITVAESNLVVLLFTRDPKNDEYRSLILSDNIILPSEFTNIDNTTPQQTHTAIVQALENQANMNTGYSTEDADLTFIFGRAQIDSRFADMMLISHRDMSAQDNYAFGQLNDGKTYINAPTGKLIYFQINDITKMSMSAASLNMVTNKITGLGDPINDQDAATKKYAGHNIASDDLIFSNDTEKAQLNAAYVKIKEIIVYRSMKLRVYWEHKSSSFDNTNTRVYINGVATGAEHSNATTSYVAFTEDVEVNAEDLLQIYGHYTAGLSSCLVKFMRIKGIEYIINDP
;
A
#
# COMPACT_ATOMS: atom_id res chain seq x y z
N MET A 1 6.26 -19.34 -7.05
CA MET A 1 6.23 -18.15 -7.92
C MET A 1 6.83 -18.53 -9.25
N ARG A 2 6.25 -18.08 -10.35
CA ARG A 2 6.76 -18.26 -11.72
C ARG A 2 7.06 -16.90 -12.32
N HIS A 3 8.10 -16.82 -13.15
CA HIS A 3 8.46 -15.60 -13.87
C HIS A 3 8.85 -15.94 -15.30
N TYR A 4 8.22 -15.29 -16.28
CA TYR A 4 8.40 -15.63 -17.68
C TYR A 4 9.18 -14.54 -18.43
N ARG A 5 10.07 -14.97 -19.32
CA ARG A 5 10.83 -14.11 -20.24
C ARG A 5 11.33 -14.91 -21.44
N PHE A 6 11.74 -14.22 -22.51
CA PHE A 6 12.45 -14.86 -23.62
C PHE A 6 13.85 -15.25 -23.17
N LYS A 7 14.12 -16.56 -23.21
CA LYS A 7 15.37 -17.21 -22.88
C LYS A 7 15.98 -17.80 -24.14
N ASP A 8 17.29 -17.58 -24.33
CA ASP A 8 18.05 -18.18 -25.41
C ASP A 8 18.06 -19.71 -25.28
N LEU A 9 17.62 -20.43 -26.32
CA LEU A 9 17.64 -21.89 -26.37
C LEU A 9 19.01 -22.46 -26.73
N SER A 10 19.98 -21.62 -27.06
CA SER A 10 21.26 -22.02 -27.67
C SER A 10 21.08 -22.79 -28.98
N ILE A 11 19.98 -22.50 -29.70
CA ILE A 11 19.66 -23.04 -31.02
C ILE A 11 19.92 -21.94 -32.05
N THR A 12 20.79 -22.24 -33.01
CA THR A 12 20.93 -21.43 -34.23
C THR A 12 20.26 -22.19 -35.38
N SER A 13 18.98 -21.90 -35.60
CA SER A 13 18.17 -22.51 -36.65
C SER A 13 18.74 -22.16 -38.03
N SER A 14 18.72 -23.15 -38.93
CA SER A 14 19.06 -22.97 -40.34
C SER A 14 17.91 -22.38 -41.18
N LYS A 15 16.71 -22.28 -40.59
CA LYS A 15 15.48 -21.82 -41.22
C LYS A 15 14.85 -20.66 -40.45
N ALA A 16 14.12 -19.82 -41.16
CA ALA A 16 13.34 -18.72 -40.59
C ALA A 16 11.97 -18.60 -41.28
N PRO A 17 11.00 -17.98 -40.61
CA PRO A 17 9.72 -17.67 -41.22
C PRO A 17 9.88 -16.60 -42.30
N PHE A 18 9.05 -16.67 -43.34
CA PHE A 18 9.03 -15.68 -44.42
C PHE A 18 8.56 -14.30 -43.96
N ASN A 19 7.56 -14.25 -43.09
CA ASN A 19 7.06 -13.04 -42.42
C ASN A 19 6.58 -13.39 -41.01
N ALA A 20 6.46 -12.40 -40.14
CA ALA A 20 6.05 -12.61 -38.74
C ALA A 20 4.64 -13.22 -38.57
N HIS A 21 3.72 -13.05 -39.52
CA HIS A 21 2.37 -13.63 -39.46
C HIS A 21 2.28 -15.05 -40.05
N LEU A 22 3.38 -15.56 -40.63
CA LEU A 22 3.47 -16.89 -41.23
C LEU A 22 4.26 -17.86 -40.34
N VAL A 23 4.10 -17.70 -39.03
CA VAL A 23 4.58 -18.61 -38.01
C VAL A 23 3.46 -18.84 -36.99
N TRP A 24 3.26 -20.09 -36.62
CA TRP A 24 2.23 -20.56 -35.71
C TRP A 24 2.83 -21.55 -34.72
N GLU A 25 2.17 -21.66 -33.57
CA GLU A 25 2.52 -22.62 -32.54
C GLU A 25 1.44 -23.67 -32.41
N HIS A 26 1.85 -24.92 -32.48
CA HIS A 26 1.00 -26.07 -32.25
C HIS A 26 1.44 -26.79 -30.97
N SER A 27 0.47 -27.11 -30.11
CA SER A 27 0.74 -27.75 -28.80
C SER A 27 1.50 -29.08 -28.90
N THR A 28 1.24 -29.86 -29.97
CA THR A 28 1.90 -31.16 -30.22
C THR A 28 3.07 -31.06 -31.19
N TYR A 29 2.97 -30.18 -32.20
CA TYR A 29 3.90 -30.16 -33.34
C TYR A 29 4.93 -29.03 -33.26
N GLY A 30 4.91 -28.26 -32.17
CA GLY A 30 5.86 -27.19 -31.91
C GLY A 30 5.66 -26.02 -32.87
N ILE A 31 6.70 -25.66 -33.60
CA ILE A 31 6.70 -24.47 -34.46
C ILE A 31 6.33 -24.88 -35.88
N VAL A 32 5.33 -24.22 -36.47
CA VAL A 32 4.96 -24.35 -37.88
C VAL A 32 5.15 -23.01 -38.56
N MET A 33 5.89 -22.95 -39.67
CA MET A 33 6.14 -21.69 -40.37
C MET A 33 6.34 -21.85 -41.87
N VAL A 34 6.16 -20.77 -42.62
CA VAL A 34 6.48 -20.72 -44.06
C VAL A 34 7.97 -20.42 -44.25
N ASP A 35 8.67 -21.18 -45.09
CA ASP A 35 10.11 -20.99 -45.32
C ASP A 35 10.42 -19.61 -45.93
N SER A 36 11.33 -18.87 -45.28
CA SER A 36 11.88 -17.60 -45.77
C SER A 36 12.46 -17.62 -47.19
N THR A 37 12.86 -18.80 -47.70
CA THR A 37 13.45 -18.97 -49.02
C THR A 37 12.47 -19.50 -50.08
N ASN A 38 11.36 -20.12 -49.67
CA ASN A 38 10.33 -20.63 -50.57
C ASN A 38 8.94 -20.54 -49.91
N GLN A 39 8.12 -19.60 -50.39
CA GLN A 39 6.77 -19.36 -49.86
C GLN A 39 5.75 -20.47 -50.15
N ALA A 40 6.11 -21.51 -50.90
CA ALA A 40 5.28 -22.70 -51.09
C ALA A 40 5.65 -23.85 -50.12
N VAL A 41 6.62 -23.63 -49.21
CA VAL A 41 7.09 -24.65 -48.29
C VAL A 41 6.69 -24.30 -46.86
N LEU A 42 6.05 -25.26 -46.19
CA LEU A 42 5.85 -25.25 -44.75
C LEU A 42 6.97 -26.04 -44.06
N LEU A 43 7.41 -25.52 -42.93
CA LEU A 43 8.41 -26.10 -42.07
C LEU A 43 7.77 -26.39 -40.72
N ILE A 44 8.00 -27.60 -40.20
CA ILE A 44 7.51 -28.01 -38.88
C ILE A 44 8.71 -28.43 -38.03
N SER A 45 8.73 -27.97 -36.78
CA SER A 45 9.75 -28.36 -35.81
C SER A 45 9.12 -28.69 -34.46
N THR A 46 9.28 -29.96 -34.07
CA THR A 46 8.86 -30.48 -32.76
C THR A 46 9.93 -30.28 -31.68
N ASP A 47 11.11 -29.82 -32.05
CA ASP A 47 12.27 -29.60 -31.18
C ASP A 47 12.74 -28.13 -31.17
N LYS A 48 11.77 -27.21 -31.25
CA LYS A 48 11.96 -25.76 -31.03
C LYS A 48 12.92 -25.11 -32.03
N GLY A 49 12.97 -25.62 -33.25
CA GLY A 49 13.71 -25.08 -34.38
C GLY A 49 15.10 -25.68 -34.60
N ASP A 50 15.49 -26.71 -33.83
CA ASP A 50 16.77 -27.40 -34.02
C ASP A 50 16.75 -28.25 -35.30
N ASN A 51 15.66 -28.97 -35.55
CA ASN A 51 15.41 -29.74 -36.77
C ASN A 51 14.07 -29.37 -37.41
N TRP A 52 13.98 -29.52 -38.73
CA TRP A 52 12.80 -29.15 -39.53
C TRP A 52 12.37 -30.30 -40.43
N SER A 53 11.10 -30.70 -40.35
CA SER A 53 10.43 -31.42 -41.43
C SER A 53 9.84 -30.42 -42.43
N VAL A 54 9.70 -30.86 -43.67
CA VAL A 54 9.31 -30.04 -44.81
C VAL A 54 8.03 -30.61 -45.40
N ILE A 55 7.03 -29.75 -45.57
CA ILE A 55 5.87 -30.00 -46.40
C ILE A 55 6.00 -29.06 -47.60
N ASP A 56 6.29 -29.64 -48.76
CA ASP A 56 6.36 -28.90 -50.01
C ASP A 56 4.97 -28.86 -50.64
N LEU A 57 4.42 -27.66 -50.83
CA LEU A 57 3.14 -27.45 -51.49
C LEU A 57 3.32 -27.04 -52.95
N SER A 58 4.55 -27.00 -53.47
CA SER A 58 4.82 -26.70 -54.88
C SER A 58 4.40 -27.85 -55.83
N ASP A 59 4.12 -29.02 -55.27
CA ASP A 59 3.67 -30.24 -55.93
C ASP A 59 2.20 -30.16 -56.36
N ASN A 60 1.42 -29.30 -55.70
CA ASN A 60 0.05 -29.00 -56.12
C ASN A 60 0.12 -28.32 -57.48
N ALA A 61 -0.86 -28.56 -58.35
CA ALA A 61 -0.79 -28.21 -59.77
C ALA A 61 -0.58 -26.70 -60.08
N ASN A 62 -0.61 -25.84 -59.06
CA ASN A 62 -0.45 -24.40 -59.12
C ASN A 62 0.77 -23.94 -58.33
N SER A 63 1.56 -23.02 -58.89
CA SER A 63 2.78 -22.47 -58.27
C SER A 63 2.51 -21.42 -57.17
N TYR A 64 1.35 -21.47 -56.52
CA TYR A 64 0.90 -20.40 -55.65
C TYR A 64 1.73 -20.28 -54.37
N LYS A 65 1.90 -19.05 -53.90
CA LYS A 65 2.62 -18.73 -52.64
C LYS A 65 1.65 -18.62 -51.48
N ILE A 66 2.02 -19.15 -50.32
CA ILE A 66 1.24 -18.99 -49.09
C ILE A 66 1.21 -17.50 -48.70
N GLN A 67 0.01 -16.91 -48.64
CA GLN A 67 -0.17 -15.49 -48.29
C GLN A 67 -0.54 -15.30 -46.82
N ALA A 68 -1.38 -16.20 -46.29
CA ALA A 68 -1.80 -16.21 -44.90
C ALA A 68 -2.22 -17.62 -44.48
N GLY A 69 -2.31 -17.81 -43.16
CA GLY A 69 -2.83 -19.03 -42.57
C GLY A 69 -3.52 -18.79 -41.23
N PHE A 70 -4.35 -19.76 -40.84
CA PHE A 70 -5.10 -19.79 -39.60
C PHE A 70 -5.02 -21.21 -39.01
N LEU A 71 -4.45 -21.32 -37.81
CA LEU A 71 -4.36 -22.59 -37.10
C LEU A 71 -5.62 -22.82 -36.26
N ASP A 72 -6.37 -23.88 -36.57
CA ASP A 72 -7.59 -24.27 -35.86
C ASP A 72 -7.44 -25.70 -35.33
N ASN A 73 -7.02 -25.82 -34.07
CA ASN A 73 -6.61 -27.09 -33.49
C ASN A 73 -5.43 -27.70 -34.27
N ASN A 74 -5.61 -28.88 -34.86
CA ASN A 74 -4.60 -29.54 -35.69
C ASN A 74 -4.65 -29.10 -37.15
N ASP A 75 -5.66 -28.33 -37.58
CA ASP A 75 -5.83 -27.98 -38.99
C ASP A 75 -5.24 -26.60 -39.25
N LEU A 76 -4.16 -26.54 -40.04
CA LEU A 76 -3.60 -25.28 -40.52
C LEU A 76 -4.23 -24.93 -41.87
N TRP A 77 -5.18 -24.01 -41.84
CA TRP A 77 -5.84 -23.49 -43.03
C TRP A 77 -4.95 -22.45 -43.71
N LEU A 78 -4.79 -22.56 -45.02
CA LEU A 78 -3.91 -21.71 -45.80
C LEU A 78 -4.68 -21.10 -46.96
N VAL A 79 -4.35 -19.85 -47.28
CA VAL A 79 -4.71 -19.24 -48.56
C VAL A 79 -3.45 -18.96 -49.36
N MET A 80 -3.42 -19.47 -50.58
CA MET A 80 -2.28 -19.40 -51.48
C MET A 80 -2.65 -18.61 -52.73
N CYS A 81 -1.83 -17.62 -53.06
CA CYS A 81 -1.98 -16.76 -54.24
C CYS A 81 -0.63 -16.12 -54.54
N ASP A 82 -0.27 -15.87 -55.80
CA ASP A 82 1.06 -15.32 -56.10
C ASP A 82 1.19 -13.84 -55.75
N ASN A 83 0.08 -13.09 -55.78
CA ASN A 83 0.00 -11.66 -55.43
C ASN A 83 1.10 -10.80 -56.05
N ASP A 84 1.60 -11.16 -57.24
CA ASP A 84 2.78 -10.54 -57.87
C ASP A 84 2.43 -9.41 -58.85
N GLY A 85 1.15 -9.04 -58.90
CA GLY A 85 0.63 -8.03 -59.83
C GLY A 85 0.30 -8.60 -61.21
N THR A 86 0.56 -9.90 -61.43
CA THR A 86 -0.02 -10.66 -62.53
C THR A 86 -1.26 -11.40 -62.03
N ALA A 87 -1.62 -12.46 -62.69
CA ALA A 87 -2.96 -12.68 -63.16
C ALA A 87 -3.47 -14.00 -62.56
N ASP A 88 -3.98 -13.99 -61.32
CA ASP A 88 -4.14 -15.26 -60.58
C ASP A 88 -5.53 -15.53 -59.97
N GLU A 89 -5.79 -16.82 -59.74
CA GLU A 89 -6.78 -17.37 -58.82
C GLU A 89 -6.09 -17.60 -57.46
N TYR A 90 -6.86 -17.83 -56.39
CA TYR A 90 -6.29 -18.30 -55.13
C TYR A 90 -6.79 -19.69 -54.78
N GLU A 91 -5.95 -20.44 -54.08
CA GLU A 91 -6.27 -21.77 -53.57
C GLU A 91 -6.43 -21.72 -52.05
N VAL A 92 -7.40 -22.48 -51.55
CA VAL A 92 -7.53 -22.75 -50.11
C VAL A 92 -7.33 -24.23 -49.89
N CYS A 93 -6.43 -24.56 -48.98
CA CYS A 93 -6.20 -25.91 -48.49
C CYS A 93 -6.07 -25.85 -46.97
N PHE A 94 -6.19 -27.00 -46.32
CA PHE A 94 -5.74 -27.14 -44.94
C PHE A 94 -4.76 -28.30 -44.85
N ILE A 95 -3.81 -28.17 -43.92
CA ILE A 95 -2.88 -29.22 -43.57
C ILE A 95 -3.35 -29.80 -42.25
N GLU A 96 -3.64 -31.10 -42.23
CA GLU A 96 -3.83 -31.81 -40.97
C GLU A 96 -2.44 -32.00 -40.36
N LEU A 97 -2.13 -31.23 -39.31
CA LEU A 97 -0.90 -31.40 -38.56
C LEU A 97 -1.04 -32.69 -37.76
N ASP A 98 -0.56 -33.77 -38.35
CA ASP A 98 -0.48 -35.09 -37.73
C ASP A 98 0.77 -35.86 -38.22
N ASP A 99 0.80 -37.18 -38.03
CA ASP A 99 1.92 -37.99 -38.52
C ASP A 99 1.93 -38.15 -40.06
N THR A 100 0.81 -37.91 -40.76
CA THR A 100 0.72 -37.98 -42.22
C THR A 100 1.01 -36.63 -42.88
N ASN A 101 0.69 -35.52 -42.22
CA ASN A 101 0.89 -34.15 -42.73
C ASN A 101 0.25 -33.94 -44.12
N ASP A 102 -0.93 -34.53 -44.33
CA ASP A 102 -1.60 -34.53 -45.62
C ASP A 102 -2.12 -33.12 -45.97
N CYS A 103 -1.84 -32.67 -47.20
CA CYS A 103 -2.44 -31.48 -47.76
C CYS A 103 -3.82 -31.81 -48.35
N ASN A 104 -4.86 -31.22 -47.79
CA ASN A 104 -6.24 -31.38 -48.24
C ASN A 104 -6.70 -30.12 -49.00
N PRO A 105 -6.56 -30.07 -50.33
CA PRO A 105 -7.05 -28.95 -51.12
C PRO A 105 -8.58 -28.91 -51.06
N ILE A 106 -9.16 -27.74 -50.78
CA ILE A 106 -10.61 -27.56 -50.81
C ILE A 106 -11.04 -27.28 -52.25
N THR A 107 -10.54 -26.18 -52.83
CA THR A 107 -10.69 -25.81 -54.24
C THR A 107 -9.86 -24.57 -54.57
N VAL A 108 -9.76 -24.29 -55.87
CA VAL A 108 -9.29 -23.02 -56.42
C VAL A 108 -10.48 -22.08 -56.61
N SER A 109 -10.30 -20.78 -56.37
CA SER A 109 -11.31 -19.76 -56.54
C SER A 109 -11.64 -19.56 -58.02
N THR A 110 -12.91 -19.65 -58.42
CA THR A 110 -13.35 -19.27 -59.78
C THR A 110 -13.79 -17.81 -59.78
N GLY A 111 -12.87 -16.88 -60.03
CA GLY A 111 -13.17 -15.44 -60.10
C GLY A 111 -14.11 -15.07 -61.25
N ALA A 112 -14.84 -13.96 -61.11
CA ALA A 112 -15.74 -13.44 -62.16
C ALA A 112 -14.98 -13.01 -63.43
N ASN A 113 -13.75 -12.52 -63.23
CA ASN A 113 -12.75 -12.34 -64.27
C ASN A 113 -11.53 -13.16 -63.84
N VAL A 114 -11.21 -14.18 -64.63
CA VAL A 114 -9.93 -14.90 -64.53
C VAL A 114 -8.84 -13.85 -64.43
N ASN A 115 -7.85 -14.07 -63.57
CA ASN A 115 -6.61 -13.28 -63.51
C ASN A 115 -6.66 -11.90 -62.83
N THR A 116 -7.52 -11.71 -61.83
CA THR A 116 -7.65 -10.39 -61.16
C THR A 116 -7.74 -10.46 -59.64
N VAL A 117 -7.53 -11.64 -59.05
CA VAL A 117 -7.80 -11.89 -57.64
C VAL A 117 -6.52 -11.83 -56.83
N TYR A 118 -6.55 -11.11 -55.72
CA TYR A 118 -5.48 -11.02 -54.73
C TYR A 118 -6.02 -11.46 -53.38
N ALA A 119 -5.50 -12.53 -52.80
CA ALA A 119 -5.91 -12.99 -51.47
C ALA A 119 -4.93 -12.50 -50.41
N TYR A 120 -5.44 -11.88 -49.35
CA TYR A 120 -4.60 -11.25 -48.33
C TYR A 120 -4.60 -12.02 -47.02
N ASP A 121 -5.75 -12.53 -46.61
CA ASP A 121 -5.90 -13.17 -45.32
C ASP A 121 -6.98 -14.26 -45.32
N ILE A 122 -6.82 -15.21 -44.40
CA ILE A 122 -7.79 -16.26 -44.09
C ILE A 122 -8.06 -16.25 -42.59
N PHE A 123 -9.34 -16.33 -42.21
CA PHE A 123 -9.74 -16.23 -40.81
C PHE A 123 -11.03 -17.02 -40.53
N LYS A 124 -11.23 -17.36 -39.26
CA LYS A 124 -12.38 -18.15 -38.81
C LYS A 124 -13.35 -17.30 -38.00
N ILE A 125 -14.65 -17.42 -38.29
CA ILE A 125 -15.73 -16.89 -37.45
C ILE A 125 -16.74 -18.02 -37.20
N GLY A 126 -17.00 -18.32 -35.92
CA GLY A 126 -17.83 -19.47 -35.57
C GLY A 126 -17.19 -20.77 -36.06
N SER A 127 -17.90 -21.56 -36.85
CA SER A 127 -17.37 -22.77 -37.48
C SER A 127 -16.77 -22.53 -38.86
N ASN A 128 -16.93 -21.32 -39.42
CA ASN A 128 -16.70 -21.09 -40.84
C ASN A 128 -15.41 -20.32 -41.09
N PHE A 129 -14.73 -20.67 -42.18
CA PHE A 129 -13.56 -19.97 -42.68
C PHE A 129 -13.93 -19.01 -43.79
N TYR A 130 -13.26 -17.86 -43.76
CA TYR A 130 -13.43 -16.79 -44.72
C TYR A 130 -12.09 -16.32 -45.26
N VAL A 131 -12.10 -15.86 -46.50
CA VAL A 131 -10.96 -15.22 -47.15
C VAL A 131 -11.31 -13.78 -47.48
N TRP A 132 -10.39 -12.87 -47.19
CA TRP A 132 -10.40 -11.54 -47.75
C TRP A 132 -9.57 -11.48 -49.02
N ASN A 133 -10.25 -11.12 -50.10
CA ASN A 133 -9.62 -10.92 -51.38
C ASN A 133 -10.03 -9.59 -52.01
N ILE A 134 -9.16 -9.06 -52.86
CA ILE A 134 -9.48 -7.97 -53.77
C ILE A 134 -9.59 -8.56 -55.17
N GLU A 135 -10.64 -8.26 -55.90
CA GLU A 135 -10.81 -8.73 -57.29
C GLU A 135 -11.39 -7.66 -58.20
N GLN A 136 -11.08 -7.74 -59.50
CA GLN A 136 -11.61 -6.80 -60.49
C GLN A 136 -12.90 -7.34 -61.12
N ARG A 137 -13.96 -6.54 -61.15
CA ARG A 137 -15.24 -6.90 -61.80
C ARG A 137 -15.59 -5.97 -62.95
N SER A 138 -16.41 -6.47 -63.89
CA SER A 138 -16.72 -5.79 -65.15
C SER A 138 -18.03 -4.98 -65.15
N VAL A 139 -19.00 -5.27 -64.29
CA VAL A 139 -20.25 -4.49 -64.04
C VAL A 139 -21.02 -5.17 -62.89
N PRO A 140 -21.83 -4.47 -62.07
CA PRO A 140 -22.12 -3.03 -62.09
C PRO A 140 -20.99 -2.14 -61.54
N PHE A 141 -19.96 -2.75 -60.93
CA PHE A 141 -18.77 -2.06 -60.42
C PHE A 141 -17.66 -2.17 -61.46
N VAL A 142 -17.18 -1.05 -61.99
CA VAL A 142 -16.00 -1.01 -62.86
C VAL A 142 -14.79 -0.70 -61.97
N GLY A 143 -13.98 -1.71 -61.66
CA GLY A 143 -12.77 -1.54 -60.84
C GLY A 143 -12.50 -2.72 -59.92
N TYR A 144 -11.51 -2.55 -59.04
CA TYR A 144 -11.25 -3.50 -57.96
C TYR A 144 -12.28 -3.31 -56.84
N ILE A 145 -12.68 -4.41 -56.21
CA ILE A 145 -13.59 -4.44 -55.07
C ILE A 145 -13.03 -5.35 -53.98
N LEU A 146 -13.39 -5.07 -52.72
CA LEU A 146 -13.10 -5.95 -51.59
C LEU A 146 -14.19 -7.03 -51.54
N VAL A 147 -13.79 -8.28 -51.42
CA VAL A 147 -14.67 -9.44 -51.38
C VAL A 147 -14.34 -10.29 -50.16
N VAL A 148 -15.39 -10.74 -49.47
CA VAL A 148 -15.31 -11.72 -48.40
C VAL A 148 -15.98 -12.99 -48.90
N ARG A 149 -15.24 -14.09 -48.97
CA ARG A 149 -15.76 -15.40 -49.36
C ARG A 149 -15.73 -16.35 -48.18
N ASP A 150 -16.80 -17.10 -48.01
CA ASP A 150 -16.87 -18.29 -47.16
C ASP A 150 -16.28 -19.46 -47.96
N VAL A 151 -15.27 -20.11 -47.39
CA VAL A 151 -14.41 -21.07 -48.08
C VAL A 151 -14.51 -22.49 -47.53
N ASP A 152 -15.48 -22.77 -46.65
CA ASP A 152 -15.69 -24.11 -46.08
C ASP A 152 -16.16 -25.15 -47.10
N THR A 153 -16.83 -24.68 -48.15
CA THR A 153 -17.46 -25.54 -49.15
C THR A 153 -17.12 -25.09 -50.55
N ASN A 154 -16.94 -26.06 -51.44
CA ASN A 154 -16.77 -25.83 -52.87
C ASN A 154 -18.15 -25.83 -53.56
N PRO A 155 -18.54 -24.79 -54.31
CA PRO A 155 -17.76 -23.57 -54.62
C PRO A 155 -17.81 -22.53 -53.49
N PHE A 156 -16.73 -21.75 -53.37
CA PHE A 156 -16.64 -20.65 -52.40
C PHE A 156 -17.82 -19.68 -52.54
N VAL A 157 -18.44 -19.34 -51.42
CA VAL A 157 -19.66 -18.54 -51.37
C VAL A 157 -19.31 -17.09 -51.03
N GLU A 158 -19.59 -16.17 -51.94
CA GLU A 158 -19.48 -14.74 -51.68
C GLU A 158 -20.47 -14.32 -50.59
N LYS A 159 -19.95 -13.74 -49.51
CA LYS A 159 -20.75 -13.19 -48.41
C LYS A 159 -20.89 -11.68 -48.50
N TYR A 160 -19.85 -11.03 -49.03
CA TYR A 160 -19.85 -9.59 -49.21
C TYR A 160 -18.96 -9.20 -50.40
N ALA A 161 -19.39 -8.17 -51.12
CA ALA A 161 -18.64 -7.53 -52.18
C ALA A 161 -18.99 -6.05 -52.23
N ALA A 162 -17.99 -5.18 -52.04
CA ALA A 162 -18.20 -3.74 -52.20
C ALA A 162 -16.95 -3.01 -52.68
N THR A 163 -17.22 -1.88 -53.33
CA THR A 163 -16.24 -0.82 -53.51
C THR A 163 -16.01 -0.17 -52.14
N ALA A 164 -14.83 -0.37 -51.55
CA ALA A 164 -14.57 0.13 -50.20
C ALA A 164 -14.65 1.67 -50.17
N GLY A 165 -15.48 2.22 -49.29
CA GLY A 165 -15.66 3.67 -49.10
C GLY A 165 -16.37 4.38 -50.27
N ALA A 166 -17.64 4.74 -50.06
CA ALA A 166 -18.32 5.84 -50.77
C ALA A 166 -18.25 5.90 -52.32
N GLY A 167 -18.15 4.77 -53.02
CA GLY A 167 -18.27 4.72 -54.49
C GLY A 167 -17.01 5.07 -55.28
N GLU A 168 -15.83 5.08 -54.65
CA GLU A 168 -14.56 5.27 -55.35
C GLU A 168 -13.87 3.94 -55.66
N GLY A 169 -13.67 3.63 -56.95
CA GLY A 169 -13.07 2.35 -57.38
C GLY A 169 -11.72 2.07 -56.73
N LEU A 170 -11.54 0.88 -56.15
CA LEU A 170 -10.24 0.45 -55.63
C LEU A 170 -9.25 0.27 -56.79
N LYS A 171 -7.95 0.39 -56.47
CA LYS A 171 -6.84 0.14 -57.40
C LYS A 171 -6.18 -1.20 -57.10
N SER A 172 -5.39 -1.72 -58.04
CA SER A 172 -4.58 -2.94 -57.84
C SER A 172 -3.57 -2.83 -56.70
N THR A 173 -3.30 -1.62 -56.23
CA THR A 173 -2.33 -1.34 -55.16
C THR A 173 -2.96 -1.31 -53.77
N CYS A 174 -4.25 -1.60 -53.61
CA CYS A 174 -4.87 -1.66 -52.29
C CYS A 174 -4.20 -2.74 -51.43
N GLN A 175 -4.10 -2.49 -50.13
CA GLN A 175 -3.44 -3.38 -49.17
C GLN A 175 -4.44 -3.69 -48.06
N VAL A 176 -4.54 -4.96 -47.69
CA VAL A 176 -5.38 -5.44 -46.59
C VAL A 176 -4.46 -6.03 -45.53
N GLY A 177 -4.63 -5.58 -44.29
CA GLY A 177 -3.91 -6.14 -43.14
C GLY A 177 -4.44 -7.52 -42.76
N TYR A 178 -3.73 -8.19 -41.86
CA TYR A 178 -4.19 -9.48 -41.32
C TYR A 178 -5.25 -9.26 -40.25
N ALA A 179 -6.36 -9.99 -40.34
CA ALA A 179 -7.53 -9.81 -39.50
C ALA A 179 -7.29 -10.30 -38.06
N SER A 180 -7.80 -9.54 -37.09
CA SER A 180 -8.12 -10.02 -35.75
C SER A 180 -9.59 -10.42 -35.65
N ILE A 181 -9.92 -11.35 -34.74
CA ILE A 181 -11.27 -11.85 -34.52
C ILE A 181 -11.76 -11.45 -33.12
N ILE A 182 -12.85 -10.68 -33.06
CA ILE A 182 -13.50 -10.29 -31.80
C ILE A 182 -14.94 -10.82 -31.83
N GLY A 183 -15.24 -11.83 -31.02
CA GLY A 183 -16.56 -12.45 -31.00
C GLY A 183 -16.94 -13.06 -32.35
N THR A 184 -17.88 -12.42 -33.07
CA THR A 184 -18.38 -12.87 -34.39
C THR A 184 -17.89 -12.02 -35.55
N ASP A 185 -16.92 -11.15 -35.30
CA ASP A 185 -16.51 -10.09 -36.22
C ASP A 185 -15.02 -10.23 -36.53
N ALA A 186 -14.65 -10.04 -37.80
CA ALA A 186 -13.26 -9.98 -38.24
C ALA A 186 -12.88 -8.54 -38.57
N LEU A 187 -11.83 -8.02 -37.94
CA LEU A 187 -11.42 -6.61 -38.03
C LEU A 187 -10.00 -6.48 -38.61
N THR A 188 -9.77 -5.50 -39.48
CA THR A 188 -8.44 -5.21 -40.05
C THR A 188 -8.27 -3.77 -40.50
N LEU A 189 -7.12 -3.48 -41.09
CA LEU A 189 -6.83 -2.27 -41.83
C LEU A 189 -6.95 -2.46 -43.35
N LEU A 190 -7.60 -1.52 -44.01
CA LEU A 190 -7.61 -1.39 -45.46
C LEU A 190 -6.91 -0.09 -45.84
N ALA A 191 -5.81 -0.19 -46.59
CA ALA A 191 -5.14 0.95 -47.20
C ALA A 191 -5.40 1.01 -48.70
N TYR A 192 -5.80 2.16 -49.22
CA TYR A 192 -6.08 2.36 -50.64
C TYR A 192 -5.66 3.75 -51.09
N ASN A 193 -5.45 3.93 -52.39
CA ASN A 193 -5.18 5.24 -52.97
C ASN A 193 -6.49 5.84 -53.49
N SER A 194 -7.04 6.82 -52.75
CA SER A 194 -8.31 7.46 -53.09
C SER A 194 -8.23 8.17 -54.44
N ALA A 195 -9.28 8.01 -55.24
CA ALA A 195 -9.37 8.67 -56.54
C ALA A 195 -9.70 10.16 -56.39
N SER A 196 -10.46 10.55 -55.37
CA SER A 196 -10.79 11.96 -55.12
C SER A 196 -9.67 12.75 -54.48
N SER A 197 -8.98 12.20 -53.48
CA SER A 197 -7.91 12.92 -52.78
C SER A 197 -6.55 12.75 -53.46
N GLY A 198 -6.36 11.70 -54.26
CA GLY A 198 -5.07 11.32 -54.84
C GLY A 198 -4.05 10.87 -53.78
N LYS A 199 -4.47 10.73 -52.52
CA LYS A 199 -3.65 10.36 -51.37
C LYS A 199 -3.91 8.92 -50.98
N TRP A 200 -2.99 8.38 -50.20
CA TRP A 200 -3.25 7.13 -49.50
C TRP A 200 -4.19 7.39 -48.34
N GLU A 201 -5.20 6.54 -48.22
CA GLU A 201 -6.17 6.51 -47.14
C GLU A 201 -6.09 5.14 -46.48
N ILE A 202 -6.15 5.10 -45.16
CA ILE A 202 -6.25 3.86 -44.39
C ILE A 202 -7.41 3.95 -43.42
N ALA A 203 -8.20 2.89 -43.35
CA ALA A 203 -9.36 2.76 -42.49
C ALA A 203 -9.34 1.41 -41.79
N GLY A 204 -9.90 1.35 -40.59
CA GLY A 204 -10.31 0.09 -39.98
C GLY A 204 -11.56 -0.40 -40.69
N ILE A 205 -11.61 -1.68 -41.05
CA ILE A 205 -12.79 -2.32 -41.60
C ILE A 205 -13.12 -3.56 -40.78
N TRP A 206 -14.40 -3.91 -40.73
CA TRP A 206 -14.86 -5.09 -39.99
C TRP A 206 -15.91 -5.84 -40.78
N PHE A 207 -15.87 -7.17 -40.73
CA PHE A 207 -16.85 -8.07 -41.33
C PHE A 207 -17.67 -8.74 -40.23
N ILE A 208 -19.00 -8.53 -40.26
CA ILE A 208 -19.94 -9.12 -39.31
C ILE A 208 -20.59 -10.34 -39.98
N SER A 209 -20.31 -11.54 -39.48
CA SER A 209 -20.85 -12.77 -40.10
C SER A 209 -22.37 -12.92 -39.97
N ALA A 210 -22.95 -12.47 -38.84
CA ALA A 210 -24.38 -12.56 -38.55
C ALA A 210 -25.24 -11.74 -39.52
N THR A 211 -24.70 -10.60 -39.97
CA THR A 211 -25.28 -9.75 -41.01
C THR A 211 -24.16 -9.42 -42.00
N PRO A 212 -23.92 -10.24 -43.04
CA PRO A 212 -22.75 -10.19 -43.92
C PRO A 212 -22.52 -8.82 -44.57
N VAL A 213 -21.92 -7.93 -43.80
CA VAL A 213 -21.74 -6.52 -44.10
C VAL A 213 -20.34 -6.18 -43.63
N VAL A 214 -19.60 -5.49 -44.50
CA VAL A 214 -18.37 -4.82 -44.11
C VAL A 214 -18.69 -3.39 -43.74
N GLY A 215 -18.40 -3.02 -42.50
CA GLY A 215 -18.38 -1.63 -42.05
C GLY A 215 -16.96 -1.07 -42.11
N SER A 216 -16.84 0.25 -42.00
CA SER A 216 -15.54 0.93 -41.97
C SER A 216 -15.54 2.09 -40.99
N SER A 217 -14.40 2.33 -40.34
CA SER A 217 -14.16 3.47 -39.48
C SER A 217 -14.01 4.74 -40.32
N THR A 218 -13.78 5.87 -39.64
CA THR A 218 -13.19 7.04 -40.30
C THR A 218 -11.81 6.69 -40.85
N TYR A 219 -11.47 7.23 -42.03
CA TYR A 219 -10.16 7.04 -42.65
C TYR A 219 -9.19 8.17 -42.29
N ILE A 220 -7.91 7.89 -42.41
CA ILE A 220 -6.84 8.89 -42.34
C ILE A 220 -6.09 9.00 -43.65
N GLN A 221 -5.85 10.24 -44.07
CA GLN A 221 -5.10 10.55 -45.29
C GLN A 221 -3.60 10.61 -45.05
N ASP A 222 -2.83 10.34 -46.10
CA ASP A 222 -1.36 10.31 -46.13
C ASP A 222 -0.73 9.19 -45.27
N TYR A 223 -1.47 8.11 -45.03
CA TYR A 223 -0.98 6.89 -44.38
C TYR A 223 -1.32 5.64 -45.20
N ARG A 224 -0.47 4.61 -45.12
CA ARG A 224 -0.65 3.30 -45.76
C ARG A 224 -0.03 2.19 -44.92
N LEU A 225 -0.22 0.93 -45.31
CA LEU A 225 0.56 -0.18 -44.75
C LEU A 225 1.97 -0.17 -45.37
N ASP A 226 3.00 -0.56 -44.61
CA ASP A 226 4.38 -0.57 -45.12
C ASP A 226 4.54 -1.63 -46.22
N SER A 227 4.60 -1.18 -47.48
CA SER A 227 4.78 -2.05 -48.63
C SER A 227 6.12 -2.79 -48.65
N THR A 228 7.11 -2.35 -47.87
CA THR A 228 8.45 -2.94 -47.82
C THR A 228 8.59 -3.99 -46.72
N ASN A 229 7.73 -3.94 -45.70
CA ASN A 229 7.72 -4.89 -44.59
C ASN A 229 6.30 -5.36 -44.27
N ARG A 230 5.89 -6.48 -44.89
CA ARG A 230 4.56 -7.09 -44.65
C ARG A 230 4.39 -7.59 -43.23
N SER A 231 5.47 -7.81 -42.47
CA SER A 231 5.36 -8.20 -41.07
C SER A 231 4.65 -7.12 -40.23
N GLN A 232 4.67 -5.84 -40.63
CA GLN A 232 3.97 -4.76 -39.92
C GLN A 232 2.45 -4.68 -40.24
N TRP A 233 1.91 -5.57 -41.08
CA TRP A 233 0.50 -5.53 -41.48
C TRP A 233 -0.43 -6.25 -40.49
N GLY A 234 0.15 -6.79 -39.41
CA GLY A 234 -0.62 -7.35 -38.30
C GLY A 234 -1.44 -6.29 -37.59
N VAL A 235 -2.59 -6.74 -37.07
CA VAL A 235 -3.44 -5.93 -36.20
C VAL A 235 -3.63 -6.65 -34.87
N THR A 236 -3.80 -5.88 -33.82
CA THR A 236 -4.23 -6.34 -32.50
C THR A 236 -5.50 -5.61 -32.11
N ASP A 237 -6.24 -6.12 -31.14
CA ASP A 237 -7.48 -5.53 -30.65
C ASP A 237 -7.54 -5.47 -29.12
N ASP A 238 -8.54 -4.77 -28.58
CA ASP A 238 -8.79 -4.69 -27.13
C ASP A 238 -9.76 -5.66 -26.51
N GLY A 239 -10.19 -6.64 -27.30
CA GLY A 239 -11.23 -7.59 -26.97
C GLY A 239 -12.60 -6.94 -26.81
N VAL A 240 -12.76 -5.67 -27.21
CA VAL A 240 -14.04 -4.94 -27.16
C VAL A 240 -14.33 -4.36 -28.53
N ASP A 241 -13.73 -3.23 -28.89
CA ASP A 241 -14.16 -2.39 -30.02
C ASP A 241 -13.00 -1.65 -30.74
N ASP A 242 -11.79 -1.61 -30.19
CA ASP A 242 -10.68 -0.87 -30.78
C ASP A 242 -9.69 -1.83 -31.45
N ILE A 243 -9.33 -1.56 -32.71
CA ILE A 243 -8.17 -2.21 -33.34
C ILE A 243 -6.97 -1.27 -33.40
N TYR A 244 -5.79 -1.87 -33.34
CA TYR A 244 -4.52 -1.20 -33.39
C TYR A 244 -3.67 -1.82 -34.47
N GLY A 245 -2.98 -0.97 -35.23
CA GLY A 245 -2.02 -1.44 -36.20
C GLY A 245 -0.97 -0.37 -36.50
N ILE A 246 0.09 -0.82 -37.16
CA ILE A 246 1.21 0.02 -37.53
C ILE A 246 0.98 0.57 -38.93
N VAL A 247 0.94 1.90 -39.02
CA VAL A 247 0.68 2.62 -40.26
C VAL A 247 1.88 3.46 -40.62
N MET A 248 2.29 3.44 -41.89
CA MET A 248 3.39 4.23 -42.38
C MET A 248 2.86 5.53 -42.98
N LYS A 249 3.39 6.65 -42.49
CA LYS A 249 3.06 7.97 -43.05
C LYS A 249 3.85 8.18 -44.33
N VAL A 250 3.15 8.52 -45.41
CA VAL A 250 3.73 8.59 -46.76
C VAL A 250 4.81 9.69 -46.87
N SER A 251 4.65 10.79 -46.14
CA SER A 251 5.52 11.97 -46.27
C SER A 251 6.90 11.82 -45.62
N ASP A 252 7.02 11.03 -44.55
CA ASP A 252 8.29 10.82 -43.84
C ASP A 252 8.77 9.36 -43.87
N SER A 253 7.95 8.43 -44.40
CA SER A 253 8.23 7.00 -44.45
C SER A 253 8.49 6.38 -43.06
N LYS A 254 7.91 6.96 -42.01
CA LYS A 254 7.98 6.45 -40.64
C LYS A 254 6.71 5.70 -40.27
N SER A 255 6.88 4.70 -39.42
CA SER A 255 5.80 3.86 -38.89
C SER A 255 5.24 4.45 -37.60
N TYR A 256 3.92 4.44 -37.45
CA TYR A 256 3.18 5.01 -36.33
C TYR A 256 2.14 4.02 -35.84
N LEU A 257 1.89 3.99 -34.53
CA LEU A 257 0.75 3.27 -33.98
C LEU A 257 -0.53 4.07 -34.21
N ALA A 258 -1.53 3.45 -34.83
CA ALA A 258 -2.87 4.01 -34.99
C ALA A 258 -3.92 3.14 -34.29
N THR A 259 -4.90 3.79 -33.67
CA THR A 259 -6.08 3.16 -33.07
C THR A 259 -7.31 3.51 -33.90
N PHE A 260 -8.01 2.48 -34.37
CA PHE A 260 -9.24 2.59 -35.15
C PHE A 260 -10.40 2.07 -34.30
N PRO A 261 -11.17 2.96 -33.64
CA PRO A 261 -12.31 2.54 -32.83
C PRO A 261 -13.48 2.11 -33.71
N TYR A 262 -14.24 1.11 -33.26
CA TYR A 262 -15.49 0.67 -33.89
C TYR A 262 -16.50 1.82 -33.95
N THR A 263 -16.66 2.53 -32.83
CA THR A 263 -17.41 3.77 -32.73
C THR A 263 -16.56 4.87 -32.11
N GLY A 264 -16.21 5.91 -32.86
CA GLY A 264 -15.49 7.06 -32.31
C GLY A 264 -14.55 7.74 -33.29
N SER A 265 -13.68 8.56 -32.73
CA SER A 265 -12.64 9.27 -33.48
C SER A 265 -11.33 8.49 -33.43
N LEU A 266 -10.76 8.25 -34.60
CA LEU A 266 -9.44 7.65 -34.77
C LEU A 266 -8.36 8.47 -34.05
N THR A 267 -7.38 7.78 -33.48
CA THR A 267 -6.20 8.40 -32.85
C THR A 267 -4.91 7.84 -33.44
N ILE A 268 -3.92 8.70 -33.72
CA ILE A 268 -2.57 8.30 -34.13
C ILE A 268 -1.57 8.75 -33.07
N SER A 269 -0.62 7.88 -32.73
CA SER A 269 0.53 8.26 -31.91
C SER A 269 1.35 9.37 -32.60
N THR A 270 1.87 10.29 -31.80
CA THR A 270 2.80 11.33 -32.30
C THR A 270 4.24 10.84 -32.36
N ALA A 271 4.54 9.72 -31.70
CA ALA A 271 5.85 9.09 -31.72
C ALA A 271 5.91 8.03 -32.82
N GLU A 272 7.11 7.86 -33.38
CA GLU A 272 7.43 6.76 -34.29
C GLU A 272 7.41 5.42 -33.54
N HIS A 273 6.79 4.41 -34.14
CA HIS A 273 6.67 3.05 -33.65
C HIS A 273 7.06 2.09 -34.77
N ASP A 274 8.35 1.77 -34.84
CA ASP A 274 8.89 0.79 -35.77
C ASP A 274 8.85 -0.61 -35.15
N ILE A 275 7.63 -1.11 -34.96
CA ILE A 275 7.36 -2.42 -34.33
C ILE A 275 6.53 -3.30 -35.27
N VAL A 276 6.55 -4.61 -35.00
CA VAL A 276 5.68 -5.62 -35.60
C VAL A 276 4.84 -6.22 -34.48
N THR A 277 3.52 -6.28 -34.66
CA THR A 277 2.63 -6.97 -33.73
C THR A 277 2.56 -8.44 -34.09
N GLN A 278 2.51 -9.30 -33.07
CA GLN A 278 1.93 -10.61 -33.21
C GLN A 278 0.46 -10.43 -33.68
N LEU A 279 -0.09 -11.43 -34.36
CA LEU A 279 -1.51 -11.43 -34.69
C LEU A 279 -2.28 -11.90 -33.47
N SER A 280 -3.30 -11.13 -33.07
CA SER A 280 -4.17 -11.46 -31.92
C SER A 280 -4.77 -12.87 -32.00
N ARG A 281 -5.06 -13.36 -33.20
CA ARG A 281 -5.53 -14.74 -33.41
C ARG A 281 -4.50 -15.84 -33.13
N ASN A 282 -3.22 -15.50 -33.08
CA ASN A 282 -2.11 -16.39 -32.75
C ASN A 282 -1.78 -16.33 -31.25
N ASN A 283 -2.54 -15.57 -30.46
CA ASN A 283 -2.40 -15.49 -29.02
C ASN A 283 -3.30 -16.54 -28.35
N SER A 284 -2.71 -17.40 -27.53
CA SER A 284 -3.40 -18.44 -26.78
C SER A 284 -4.31 -17.89 -25.67
N GLY A 285 -4.13 -16.62 -25.27
CA GLY A 285 -4.89 -15.97 -24.20
C GLY A 285 -4.72 -16.63 -22.83
N SER A 286 -3.73 -17.50 -22.69
CA SER A 286 -3.49 -18.34 -21.52
C SER A 286 -2.19 -17.93 -20.83
N ILE A 287 -2.13 -17.95 -19.49
CA ILE A 287 -0.92 -17.56 -18.75
C ILE A 287 0.26 -18.44 -19.20
N PRO A 288 1.40 -17.85 -19.59
CA PRO A 288 1.83 -16.45 -19.38
C PRO A 288 1.57 -15.48 -20.55
N ASN A 289 0.85 -15.91 -21.56
CA ASN A 289 0.56 -15.21 -22.81
C ASN A 289 -0.82 -14.56 -22.74
N GLU A 290 -1.08 -13.74 -21.71
CA GLU A 290 -2.41 -13.12 -21.59
C GLU A 290 -2.60 -11.90 -22.51
N LEU A 291 -1.52 -11.43 -23.13
CA LEU A 291 -1.48 -10.19 -23.90
C LEU A 291 -0.65 -10.35 -25.17
N GLU A 292 -0.99 -9.52 -26.14
CA GLU A 292 -0.36 -9.53 -27.45
C GLU A 292 1.10 -9.09 -27.38
N LYS A 293 2.01 -9.86 -27.97
CA LYS A 293 3.40 -9.45 -28.06
C LYS A 293 3.67 -8.67 -29.34
N SER A 294 4.71 -7.87 -29.30
CA SER A 294 5.24 -7.19 -30.47
C SER A 294 6.76 -7.13 -30.35
N PHE A 295 7.46 -6.83 -31.44
CA PHE A 295 8.90 -6.63 -31.40
C PHE A 295 9.30 -5.43 -32.23
N GLY A 296 10.37 -4.75 -31.84
CA GLY A 296 10.94 -3.67 -32.63
C GLY A 296 11.74 -4.22 -33.80
N VAL A 297 11.49 -3.66 -34.98
CA VAL A 297 12.13 -4.08 -36.23
C VAL A 297 13.64 -3.79 -36.20
N THR A 298 14.03 -2.73 -35.48
CA THR A 298 15.40 -2.20 -35.48
C THR A 298 16.09 -2.16 -34.12
N ASP A 299 15.37 -2.32 -33.01
CA ASP A 299 15.90 -2.05 -31.66
C ASP A 299 16.06 -3.28 -30.76
N LYS A 300 15.81 -4.48 -31.29
CA LYS A 300 15.96 -5.77 -30.57
C LYS A 300 15.14 -5.85 -29.28
N LYS A 301 14.03 -5.12 -29.19
CA LYS A 301 13.15 -5.13 -28.03
C LYS A 301 11.90 -5.93 -28.30
N VAL A 302 11.44 -6.62 -27.28
CA VAL A 302 10.11 -7.23 -27.24
C VAL A 302 9.21 -6.30 -26.45
N TYR A 303 8.02 -6.11 -26.98
CA TYR A 303 6.98 -5.26 -26.45
C TYR A 303 5.74 -6.09 -26.15
N GLU A 304 4.90 -5.59 -25.25
CA GLU A 304 3.60 -6.15 -24.94
C GLU A 304 2.55 -5.06 -25.16
N PHE A 305 1.52 -5.41 -25.92
CA PHE A 305 0.39 -4.54 -26.16
C PHE A 305 -0.56 -4.63 -24.97
N LYS A 306 -0.96 -3.48 -24.44
CA LYS A 306 -2.10 -3.36 -23.51
C LYS A 306 -3.21 -2.66 -24.26
N PRO A 307 -4.07 -3.41 -24.96
CA PRO A 307 -5.08 -2.81 -25.79
C PRO A 307 -5.98 -1.85 -25.02
N ARG A 308 -6.55 -2.28 -23.88
CA ARG A 308 -7.47 -1.47 -23.06
C ARG A 308 -6.86 -0.17 -22.51
N ARG A 309 -5.52 -0.02 -22.52
CA ARG A 309 -4.83 1.20 -22.06
C ARG A 309 -4.25 2.04 -23.21
N ASN A 310 -4.45 1.62 -24.46
CA ASN A 310 -3.84 2.19 -25.67
C ASN A 310 -2.32 2.39 -25.48
N SER A 311 -1.66 1.40 -24.90
CA SER A 311 -0.25 1.50 -24.52
C SER A 311 0.56 0.30 -24.96
N ILE A 312 1.80 0.56 -25.36
CA ILE A 312 2.82 -0.47 -25.58
C ILE A 312 3.77 -0.42 -24.39
N ILE A 313 4.13 -1.58 -23.86
CA ILE A 313 5.08 -1.73 -22.76
C ILE A 313 6.31 -2.47 -23.28
N LEU A 314 7.50 -2.06 -22.87
CA LEU A 314 8.71 -2.83 -23.13
C LEU A 314 8.64 -4.11 -22.28
N LEU A 315 8.43 -5.26 -22.90
CA LEU A 315 8.44 -6.55 -22.22
C LEU A 315 9.88 -6.92 -21.83
N GLN A 316 10.80 -6.89 -22.80
CA GLN A 316 12.21 -7.28 -22.60
C GLN A 316 13.13 -6.59 -23.61
N ASP A 317 14.25 -6.03 -23.15
CA ASP A 317 15.32 -5.53 -24.00
C ASP A 317 16.36 -6.64 -24.24
N LEU A 318 16.31 -7.24 -25.43
CA LEU A 318 17.22 -8.31 -25.83
C LEU A 318 18.51 -7.78 -26.48
N SER A 319 18.76 -6.47 -26.51
CA SER A 319 19.90 -5.88 -27.22
C SER A 319 21.27 -6.42 -26.80
N ALA A 320 21.39 -6.87 -25.55
CA ALA A 320 22.62 -7.46 -25.02
C ALA A 320 22.77 -8.97 -25.32
N GLN A 321 21.67 -9.66 -25.63
CA GLN A 321 21.62 -11.10 -25.88
C GLN A 321 21.64 -11.39 -27.39
N LEU A 322 20.96 -10.56 -28.18
CA LEU A 322 20.82 -10.74 -29.61
C LEU A 322 21.96 -10.11 -30.41
N SER A 323 22.51 -10.88 -31.34
CA SER A 323 23.50 -10.38 -32.28
C SER A 323 22.87 -9.57 -33.43
N GLY A 324 21.66 -9.93 -33.89
CA GLY A 324 20.87 -9.20 -34.90
C GLY A 324 19.43 -8.88 -34.48
N ASN A 325 18.61 -8.41 -35.43
CA ASN A 325 17.24 -7.96 -35.15
C ASN A 325 16.27 -9.14 -35.05
N ILE A 326 15.17 -8.92 -34.32
CA ILE A 326 14.05 -9.85 -34.24
C ILE A 326 13.29 -9.81 -35.58
N ILE A 327 12.88 -10.97 -36.09
CA ILE A 327 12.17 -11.08 -37.37
C ILE A 327 10.77 -11.69 -37.25
N ALA A 328 10.52 -12.45 -36.19
CA ALA A 328 9.22 -13.03 -35.91
C ALA A 328 9.11 -13.32 -34.41
N ILE A 329 7.88 -13.27 -33.93
CA ILE A 329 7.52 -13.61 -32.57
C ILE A 329 6.18 -14.35 -32.61
N THR A 330 6.05 -15.33 -31.74
CA THR A 330 4.81 -16.01 -31.40
C THR A 330 4.62 -15.91 -29.89
N ASP A 331 3.65 -16.64 -29.37
CA ASP A 331 3.37 -16.66 -27.94
C ASP A 331 4.56 -17.10 -27.10
N ASN A 332 5.17 -18.21 -27.50
CA ASN A 332 6.25 -18.86 -26.79
C ASN A 332 7.60 -18.76 -27.51
N PHE A 333 7.67 -18.41 -28.80
CA PHE A 333 8.94 -18.38 -29.53
C PHE A 333 9.27 -17.02 -30.14
N LEU A 334 10.57 -16.76 -30.27
CA LEU A 334 11.11 -15.58 -30.93
C LEU A 334 12.28 -15.99 -31.81
N PHE A 335 12.32 -15.43 -33.02
CA PHE A 335 13.38 -15.64 -34.00
C PHE A 335 14.14 -14.34 -34.26
N ALA A 336 15.47 -14.41 -34.23
CA ALA A 336 16.33 -13.26 -34.48
C ALA A 336 17.51 -13.62 -35.39
N ILE A 337 18.04 -12.62 -36.11
CA ILE A 337 19.20 -12.78 -37.00
C ILE A 337 20.45 -13.12 -36.16
N ASN A 338 21.15 -14.21 -36.51
CA ASN A 338 22.46 -14.52 -35.93
C ASN A 338 23.61 -13.93 -36.79
N SER A 339 24.56 -13.23 -36.15
CA SER A 339 25.71 -12.61 -36.84
C SER A 339 26.68 -13.59 -37.52
N GLY A 340 26.71 -14.85 -37.09
CA GLY A 340 27.48 -15.95 -37.69
C GLY A 340 26.75 -16.69 -38.82
N GLY A 341 25.54 -16.26 -39.17
CA GLY A 341 24.65 -16.93 -40.11
C GLY A 341 23.62 -17.83 -39.40
N GLY A 342 22.42 -17.95 -39.97
CA GLY A 342 21.29 -18.63 -39.33
C GLY A 342 20.47 -17.71 -38.42
N TRP A 343 19.68 -18.31 -37.52
CA TRP A 343 18.66 -17.63 -36.74
C TRP A 343 18.64 -18.10 -35.29
N ASP A 344 18.81 -17.20 -34.34
CA ASP A 344 18.73 -17.54 -32.92
C ASP A 344 17.28 -17.72 -32.51
N VAL A 345 17.00 -18.81 -31.78
CA VAL A 345 15.66 -19.12 -31.27
C VAL A 345 15.62 -18.92 -29.76
N TYR A 346 14.62 -18.16 -29.32
CA TYR A 346 14.34 -17.89 -27.93
C TYR A 346 12.97 -18.45 -27.56
N GLU A 347 12.81 -18.87 -26.32
CA GLU A 347 11.53 -19.33 -25.77
C GLU A 347 11.08 -18.44 -24.61
N TYR A 348 9.82 -18.00 -24.63
CA TYR A 348 9.16 -17.34 -23.52
C TYR A 348 8.80 -18.38 -22.46
N THR A 349 9.69 -18.57 -21.49
CA THR A 349 9.61 -19.67 -20.53
C THR A 349 9.82 -19.20 -19.11
N ASP A 350 9.46 -20.06 -18.15
CA ASP A 350 9.68 -19.78 -16.73
C ASP A 350 11.19 -19.79 -16.43
N VAL A 351 11.66 -18.73 -15.82
CA VAL A 351 13.06 -18.50 -15.45
C VAL A 351 13.22 -18.34 -13.95
N VAL A 352 12.36 -18.99 -13.16
CA VAL A 352 12.50 -19.03 -11.69
C VAL A 352 13.90 -19.46 -11.25
N ASP A 353 14.56 -20.34 -12.00
CA ASP A 353 15.94 -20.79 -11.75
C ASP A 353 17.00 -19.68 -11.93
N GLU A 354 16.66 -18.58 -12.63
CA GLU A 354 17.54 -17.41 -12.74
C GLU A 354 17.46 -16.47 -11.52
N ILE A 355 16.49 -16.68 -10.63
CA ILE A 355 16.22 -15.83 -9.46
C ILE A 355 16.60 -16.59 -8.19
N SER A 356 17.63 -16.12 -7.48
CA SER A 356 18.06 -16.72 -6.21
C SER A 356 17.19 -16.32 -5.02
N ALA A 357 16.63 -15.11 -5.05
CA ALA A 357 15.72 -14.62 -4.03
C ALA A 357 14.87 -13.47 -4.58
N ILE A 358 13.66 -13.32 -4.08
CA ILE A 358 12.79 -12.20 -4.40
C ILE A 358 12.12 -11.67 -3.14
N SER A 359 12.00 -10.35 -3.05
CA SER A 359 11.30 -9.67 -1.98
C SER A 359 10.63 -8.43 -2.56
N TYR A 360 9.31 -8.34 -2.43
CA TYR A 360 8.56 -7.11 -2.67
C TYR A 360 7.65 -6.89 -1.46
N ASN A 361 7.36 -5.63 -1.19
CA ASN A 361 6.31 -5.29 -0.23
C ASN A 361 4.95 -5.54 -0.90
N ASP A 362 3.99 -6.12 -0.16
CA ASP A 362 2.62 -6.33 -0.66
C ASP A 362 1.87 -5.02 -0.97
N GLY A 363 2.52 -3.86 -0.77
CA GLY A 363 1.97 -2.55 -0.99
C GLY A 363 0.77 -2.30 -0.08
N ILE A 364 1.01 -1.78 1.13
CA ILE A 364 -0.05 -1.18 1.94
C ILE A 364 -0.07 0.32 1.64
N MET A 365 -1.26 0.82 1.31
CA MET A 365 -1.66 2.23 1.12
C MET A 365 -0.53 3.27 1.03
N GLY A 366 -0.26 3.76 -0.19
CA GLY A 366 0.54 4.96 -0.42
C GLY A 366 2.04 4.73 -0.64
N ILE A 367 2.52 3.49 -0.60
CA ILE A 367 3.92 3.14 -0.86
C ILE A 367 4.01 2.37 -2.17
N GLU A 368 4.98 2.73 -3.01
CA GLU A 368 5.22 2.01 -4.25
C GLU A 368 5.42 0.52 -3.97
N LYS A 369 4.76 -0.41 -4.70
CA LYS A 369 5.16 -1.82 -4.76
C LYS A 369 6.55 -1.84 -5.39
N LYS A 370 7.54 -1.71 -4.53
CA LYS A 370 8.96 -1.75 -4.84
C LYS A 370 9.47 -3.06 -4.32
N GLY A 371 10.14 -3.77 -5.19
CA GLY A 371 10.81 -5.00 -4.85
C GLY A 371 12.28 -4.93 -5.13
N SER A 372 12.95 -5.97 -4.68
CA SER A 372 14.21 -6.37 -5.26
C SER A 372 14.22 -7.87 -5.45
N LEU A 373 14.88 -8.30 -6.51
CA LEU A 373 15.24 -9.69 -6.71
C LEU A 373 16.76 -9.81 -6.82
N ILE A 374 17.27 -10.95 -6.43
CA ILE A 374 18.68 -11.32 -6.57
C ILE A 374 18.76 -12.27 -7.75
N ALA A 375 19.33 -11.82 -8.86
CA ALA A 375 19.62 -12.73 -9.98
C ALA A 375 20.78 -13.65 -9.60
N HIS A 376 20.71 -14.90 -10.05
CA HIS A 376 21.82 -15.83 -9.96
C HIS A 376 23.05 -15.25 -10.69
N PRO A 377 24.28 -15.43 -10.15
CA PRO A 377 25.49 -14.88 -10.76
C PRO A 377 25.70 -15.25 -12.23
N ASP A 378 25.20 -16.40 -12.68
CA ASP A 378 25.38 -16.86 -14.06
C ASP A 378 24.41 -16.21 -15.05
N PHE A 379 23.30 -15.65 -14.56
CA PHE A 379 22.23 -15.10 -15.39
C PHE A 379 22.10 -13.59 -15.30
N HIS A 380 22.99 -12.92 -14.57
CA HIS A 380 22.86 -11.49 -14.32
C HIS A 380 22.82 -10.65 -15.61
N THR A 381 23.45 -11.08 -16.70
CA THR A 381 23.45 -10.39 -18.01
C THR A 381 22.09 -10.42 -18.68
N ASN A 382 21.24 -11.39 -18.35
CA ASN A 382 19.90 -11.50 -18.92
C ASN A 382 19.02 -10.32 -18.46
N TRP A 383 19.25 -9.77 -17.27
CA TRP A 383 18.38 -8.74 -16.69
C TRP A 383 18.86 -7.33 -17.02
N SER A 384 18.05 -6.54 -17.72
CA SER A 384 18.38 -5.17 -18.14
C SER A 384 17.49 -4.14 -17.44
N LYS A 385 18.09 -2.98 -17.13
CA LYS A 385 17.30 -1.83 -16.67
C LYS A 385 16.35 -1.42 -17.79
N GLY A 386 15.07 -1.38 -17.52
CA GLY A 386 14.05 -1.13 -18.53
C GLY A 386 13.11 -2.29 -18.77
N ASP A 387 13.54 -3.52 -18.51
CA ASP A 387 12.73 -4.72 -18.74
C ASP A 387 11.49 -4.71 -17.84
N SER A 388 10.39 -5.21 -18.38
CA SER A 388 9.18 -5.49 -17.61
C SER A 388 9.32 -6.87 -16.96
N ILE A 389 8.71 -7.02 -15.80
CA ILE A 389 8.74 -8.23 -14.99
C ILE A 389 7.34 -8.53 -14.49
N LYS A 390 6.83 -9.71 -14.85
CA LYS A 390 5.58 -10.28 -14.31
C LYS A 390 5.91 -11.45 -13.39
N ILE A 391 5.36 -11.44 -12.19
CA ILE A 391 5.54 -12.48 -11.18
C ILE A 391 4.16 -13.07 -10.91
N TYR A 392 4.07 -14.37 -11.07
CA TYR A 392 2.86 -15.15 -10.81
C TYR A 392 3.06 -16.01 -9.58
N ASP A 393 1.99 -16.25 -8.84
CA ASP A 393 1.98 -17.20 -7.73
C ASP A 393 2.05 -18.65 -8.23
N GLN A 394 1.87 -19.61 -7.33
CA GLN A 394 1.85 -21.04 -7.66
C GLN A 394 0.56 -21.51 -8.38
N TYR A 395 -0.46 -20.66 -8.43
CA TYR A 395 -1.75 -20.88 -9.08
C TYR A 395 -1.88 -20.09 -10.40
N ASN A 396 -0.77 -19.54 -10.91
CA ASN A 396 -0.71 -18.68 -12.09
C ASN A 396 -1.50 -17.36 -11.94
N GLN A 397 -1.77 -16.89 -10.72
CA GLN A 397 -2.33 -15.55 -10.51
C GLN A 397 -1.20 -14.52 -10.53
N LEU A 398 -1.37 -13.46 -11.30
CA LEU A 398 -0.42 -12.34 -11.31
C LEU A 398 -0.37 -11.70 -9.91
N GLU A 399 0.80 -11.65 -9.28
CA GLU A 399 1.02 -10.99 -7.98
C GLU A 399 1.70 -9.63 -8.12
N PHE A 400 2.58 -9.51 -9.13
CA PHE A 400 3.32 -8.29 -9.39
C PHE A 400 3.63 -8.13 -10.87
N TRP A 401 3.43 -6.93 -11.38
CA TRP A 401 3.87 -6.49 -12.68
C TRP A 401 4.55 -5.14 -12.57
N GLY A 402 5.81 -5.07 -12.96
CA GLY A 402 6.59 -3.84 -12.89
C GLY A 402 7.77 -3.81 -13.83
N LYS A 403 8.66 -2.84 -13.61
CA LYS A 403 9.84 -2.58 -14.43
C LYS A 403 11.10 -2.66 -13.60
N ILE A 404 12.20 -3.11 -14.20
CA ILE A 404 13.53 -3.05 -13.60
C ILE A 404 14.04 -1.61 -13.66
N ILE A 405 14.13 -0.94 -12.51
CA ILE A 405 14.57 0.45 -12.41
C ILE A 405 16.08 0.59 -12.17
N ASP A 406 16.70 -0.45 -11.62
CA ASP A 406 18.09 -0.41 -11.17
C ASP A 406 18.68 -1.82 -11.10
N LYS A 407 19.98 -1.94 -11.37
CA LYS A 407 20.74 -3.20 -11.35
C LYS A 407 22.11 -2.91 -10.76
N ASN A 408 22.34 -3.36 -9.53
CA ASN A 408 23.59 -3.12 -8.81
C ASN A 408 24.17 -4.39 -8.23
N ARG A 409 25.50 -4.43 -8.11
CA ARG A 409 26.19 -5.51 -7.41
C ARG A 409 26.30 -5.18 -5.92
N ASN A 410 25.92 -6.09 -5.04
CA ASN A 410 26.09 -5.90 -3.60
C ASN A 410 27.51 -6.25 -3.13
N ARG A 411 27.80 -6.02 -1.85
CA ARG A 411 29.11 -6.32 -1.24
C ARG A 411 29.52 -7.80 -1.30
N ARG A 412 28.56 -8.72 -1.50
CA ARG A 412 28.80 -10.17 -1.66
C ARG A 412 29.02 -10.58 -3.12
N GLY A 413 28.98 -9.63 -4.06
CA GLY A 413 29.14 -9.90 -5.48
C GLY A 413 27.87 -10.36 -6.20
N LEU A 414 26.72 -10.39 -5.52
CA LEU A 414 25.43 -10.76 -6.11
C LEU A 414 24.77 -9.55 -6.77
N TYR A 415 24.04 -9.77 -7.87
CA TYR A 415 23.31 -8.71 -8.57
C TYR A 415 21.92 -8.53 -7.95
N ILE A 416 21.69 -7.37 -7.34
CA ILE A 416 20.40 -6.92 -6.84
C ILE A 416 19.73 -6.09 -7.93
N ILE A 417 18.57 -6.54 -8.37
CA ILE A 417 17.72 -5.92 -9.38
C ILE A 417 16.55 -5.29 -8.63
N LYS A 418 16.41 -3.98 -8.71
CA LYS A 418 15.27 -3.27 -8.11
C LYS A 418 14.14 -3.20 -9.13
N ILE A 419 12.95 -3.55 -8.67
CA ILE A 419 11.74 -3.61 -9.49
C ILE A 419 10.71 -2.63 -8.94
N ASP A 420 9.91 -2.05 -9.82
CA ASP A 420 8.92 -1.02 -9.50
C ASP A 420 7.68 -1.18 -10.39
N SER A 421 6.52 -1.38 -9.78
CA SER A 421 5.26 -1.55 -10.52
C SER A 421 4.79 -0.29 -11.27
N PHE A 422 5.28 0.90 -10.91
CA PHE A 422 4.72 2.16 -11.40
C PHE A 422 5.29 2.62 -12.74
N THR A 423 6.56 2.32 -13.00
CA THR A 423 7.30 2.84 -14.15
C THR A 423 7.12 2.03 -15.43
N ASN A 424 6.19 1.06 -15.43
CA ASN A 424 6.12 0.06 -16.48
C ASN A 424 5.42 0.52 -17.78
N GLU A 425 4.71 1.65 -17.78
CA GLU A 425 3.99 2.11 -18.98
C GLU A 425 4.75 3.18 -19.76
N ILE A 426 5.00 2.93 -21.05
CA ILE A 426 5.72 3.84 -21.95
C ILE A 426 4.77 4.88 -22.57
N LEU A 427 3.48 4.55 -22.70
CA LEU A 427 2.46 5.44 -23.25
C LEU A 427 1.18 5.34 -22.41
N ARG A 428 0.50 6.48 -22.21
CA ARG A 428 -0.88 6.53 -21.68
C ARG A 428 -1.70 7.45 -22.56
N LYS A 429 -2.91 7.02 -22.94
CA LYS A 429 -3.88 7.81 -23.72
C LYS A 429 -4.05 9.19 -23.08
N THR A 430 -3.75 10.25 -23.83
CA THR A 430 -4.00 11.61 -23.33
C THR A 430 -5.49 11.88 -23.43
N TYR A 431 -6.24 11.70 -22.34
CA TYR A 431 -7.63 12.13 -22.31
C TYR A 431 -7.65 13.66 -22.28
N SER A 432 -7.88 14.24 -23.45
CA SER A 432 -8.16 15.65 -23.65
C SER A 432 -9.66 15.90 -23.44
N THR A 433 -10.22 15.48 -22.31
CA THR A 433 -11.49 16.07 -21.87
C THR A 433 -11.16 17.44 -21.30
N THR A 434 -11.37 18.48 -22.11
CA THR A 434 -11.27 19.88 -21.67
C THR A 434 -12.44 20.15 -20.74
N TYR A 435 -12.33 19.73 -19.49
CA TYR A 435 -13.31 20.09 -18.48
C TYR A 435 -13.23 21.60 -18.25
N SER A 436 -14.36 22.29 -18.29
CA SER A 436 -14.41 23.70 -17.89
C SER A 436 -14.00 23.84 -16.42
N ALA A 437 -13.58 25.03 -16.00
CA ALA A 437 -13.19 25.30 -14.61
C ALA A 437 -14.34 25.05 -13.60
N ASP A 438 -15.59 24.96 -14.09
CA ASP A 438 -16.80 24.79 -13.30
C ASP A 438 -17.22 23.32 -13.11
N ASP A 439 -16.50 22.36 -13.72
CA ASP A 439 -16.90 20.94 -13.77
C ASP A 439 -16.12 20.07 -12.78
N THR A 440 -15.88 20.61 -11.57
CA THR A 440 -15.11 19.91 -10.52
C THR A 440 -15.83 18.67 -10.01
N ASP A 441 -17.16 18.66 -10.01
CA ASP A 441 -17.96 17.58 -9.44
C ASP A 441 -18.06 16.39 -10.39
N THR A 442 -18.13 16.62 -11.71
CA THR A 442 -18.06 15.54 -12.71
C THR A 442 -16.69 14.88 -12.73
N LYS A 443 -15.60 15.67 -12.61
CA LYS A 443 -14.24 15.12 -12.42
C LYS A 443 -14.14 14.27 -11.15
N GLN A 444 -14.73 14.73 -10.05
CA GLN A 444 -14.70 14.01 -8.78
C GLN A 444 -15.52 12.73 -8.88
N LYS A 445 -16.67 12.76 -9.55
CA LYS A 445 -17.50 11.60 -9.82
C LYS A 445 -16.82 10.57 -10.70
N ASP A 446 -16.18 10.99 -11.80
CA ASP A 446 -15.44 10.08 -12.69
C ASP A 446 -14.24 9.40 -11.97
N ILE A 447 -13.61 10.10 -11.02
CA ILE A 447 -12.55 9.56 -10.15
C ILE A 447 -13.13 8.56 -9.15
N ILE A 448 -14.28 8.86 -8.53
CA ILE A 448 -14.95 8.00 -7.53
C ILE A 448 -15.51 6.72 -8.18
N ASP A 449 -16.03 6.83 -9.41
CA ASP A 449 -16.66 5.73 -10.15
C ASP A 449 -15.65 4.82 -10.87
N ASN A 450 -14.34 5.10 -10.77
CA ASN A 450 -13.29 4.47 -11.58
C ASN A 450 -13.57 4.54 -13.11
N ALA A 451 -14.31 5.56 -13.56
CA ALA A 451 -14.69 5.75 -14.96
C ALA A 451 -13.54 6.32 -15.82
N CYS A 452 -12.47 6.82 -15.18
CA CYS A 452 -11.24 7.24 -15.83
C CYS A 452 -10.09 6.26 -15.53
N ASP A 453 -9.58 5.58 -16.56
CA ASP A 453 -8.23 4.98 -16.48
C ASP A 453 -7.22 6.14 -16.36
N PHE A 454 -6.52 6.20 -15.23
CA PHE A 454 -5.70 7.35 -14.84
C PHE A 454 -4.63 7.74 -15.88
N CYS A 455 -4.90 8.80 -16.65
CA CYS A 455 -3.95 9.39 -17.58
C CYS A 455 -3.89 10.91 -17.38
N TYR A 456 -2.86 11.42 -16.69
CA TYR A 456 -2.50 12.84 -16.78
C TYR A 456 -1.25 13.00 -17.63
N ARG A 457 -1.36 13.75 -18.74
CA ARG A 457 -0.19 14.34 -19.42
C ARG A 457 0.06 15.75 -18.89
N SER A 458 1.34 16.06 -18.72
CA SER A 458 1.91 17.38 -18.98
C SER A 458 1.61 17.77 -20.43
N SER A 459 0.81 18.81 -20.66
CA SER A 459 0.67 19.41 -21.99
C SER A 459 1.60 20.61 -22.11
N SER A 460 2.53 20.58 -23.06
CA SER A 460 3.14 21.80 -23.60
C SER A 460 2.17 22.42 -24.61
N ILE A 461 1.71 23.66 -24.40
CA ILE A 461 1.36 24.57 -25.51
C ILE A 461 1.77 26.01 -25.16
N VAL A 462 2.38 26.62 -26.16
CA VAL A 462 2.84 28.00 -26.32
C VAL A 462 1.71 29.01 -26.07
N GLY A 463 1.88 29.93 -25.11
CA GLY A 463 1.06 31.15 -24.98
C GLY A 463 0.66 31.55 -23.56
N THR A 464 1.44 32.46 -22.96
CA THR A 464 1.08 33.47 -21.92
C THR A 464 0.31 33.08 -20.65
N THR A 465 0.28 31.82 -20.20
CA THR A 465 -0.26 31.49 -18.87
C THR A 465 0.65 30.52 -18.12
N THR A 466 1.01 30.89 -16.89
CA THR A 466 1.94 30.18 -16.00
C THR A 466 1.53 28.72 -15.81
N THR A 467 2.37 27.79 -16.26
CA THR A 467 2.12 26.34 -16.19
C THR A 467 2.88 25.74 -15.01
N TYR A 468 2.21 24.92 -14.20
CA TYR A 468 2.85 24.09 -13.17
C TYR A 468 3.15 22.71 -13.76
N ASP A 469 4.43 22.35 -13.84
CA ASP A 469 4.90 21.04 -14.27
C ASP A 469 4.87 20.09 -13.06
N TYR A 470 3.85 19.23 -12.97
CA TYR A 470 3.75 18.25 -11.90
C TYR A 470 4.34 16.91 -12.34
N VAL A 471 5.56 16.65 -11.86
CA VAL A 471 6.19 15.32 -11.94
C VAL A 471 5.26 14.27 -11.32
N TYR A 472 5.06 13.15 -12.01
CA TYR A 472 4.12 12.05 -11.75
C TYR A 472 3.88 11.68 -10.26
N ASN A 473 4.94 11.64 -9.44
CA ASN A 473 4.84 11.39 -7.99
C ASN A 473 3.94 12.40 -7.25
N ARG A 474 3.92 13.68 -7.67
CA ARG A 474 3.09 14.72 -7.08
C ARG A 474 1.61 14.57 -7.43
N ALA A 475 1.30 14.05 -8.62
CA ALA A 475 -0.08 13.84 -9.08
C ALA A 475 -0.75 12.68 -8.31
N ILE A 476 0.01 11.62 -8.02
CA ILE A 476 -0.45 10.52 -7.18
C ILE A 476 -0.63 10.98 -5.73
N ILE A 477 0.30 11.77 -5.17
CA ILE A 477 0.11 12.39 -3.85
C ILE A 477 -1.15 13.26 -3.82
N TYR A 478 -1.41 14.00 -4.91
CA TYR A 478 -2.63 14.78 -5.05
C TYR A 478 -3.89 13.90 -5.16
N LEU A 479 -3.80 12.75 -5.85
CA LEU A 479 -4.89 11.78 -5.91
C LEU A 479 -5.16 11.12 -4.57
N PHE A 480 -4.11 10.70 -3.85
CA PHE A 480 -4.19 10.22 -2.48
C PHE A 480 -4.78 11.28 -1.55
N TRP A 481 -4.40 12.53 -1.76
CA TRP A 481 -4.97 13.66 -1.04
C TRP A 481 -6.46 13.87 -1.40
N LEU A 482 -6.85 13.74 -2.67
CA LEU A 482 -8.24 13.85 -3.13
C LEU A 482 -9.09 12.68 -2.62
N ALA A 483 -8.66 11.43 -2.78
CA ALA A 483 -9.34 10.22 -2.32
C ALA A 483 -9.49 10.19 -0.79
N ARG A 484 -8.48 10.70 -0.07
CA ARG A 484 -8.58 10.93 1.38
C ARG A 484 -9.60 12.01 1.74
N ARG A 485 -9.80 13.00 0.87
CA ARG A 485 -10.73 14.12 1.06
C ARG A 485 -12.16 13.79 0.61
N LEU A 486 -12.33 12.86 -0.32
CA LEU A 486 -13.58 12.49 -0.98
C LEU A 486 -14.04 11.07 -0.58
N GLU A 487 -14.25 10.82 0.72
CA GLU A 487 -14.96 9.61 1.21
C GLU A 487 -14.18 8.30 1.44
N ARG A 488 -13.09 8.33 2.24
CA ARG A 488 -12.46 7.10 2.81
C ARG A 488 -12.16 6.00 1.78
N GLN A 489 -11.94 6.36 0.51
CA GLN A 489 -11.47 5.39 -0.45
C GLN A 489 -9.99 5.11 -0.17
N VAL A 490 -9.67 3.83 -0.08
CA VAL A 490 -8.33 3.29 0.01
C VAL A 490 -7.85 3.03 -1.42
N PRO A 491 -6.98 3.90 -1.94
CA PRO A 491 -6.24 3.59 -3.15
C PRO A 491 -5.36 2.37 -2.94
N TYR A 492 -5.47 1.41 -3.84
CA TYR A 492 -4.61 0.23 -3.90
C TYR A 492 -4.17 0.01 -5.35
N ILE A 493 -3.11 -0.77 -5.50
CA ILE A 493 -2.54 -1.08 -6.82
C ILE A 493 -2.68 -2.56 -7.05
N GLU A 494 -3.40 -2.89 -8.11
CA GLU A 494 -3.54 -4.27 -8.55
C GLU A 494 -2.20 -4.83 -9.00
N PRO A 495 -2.05 -6.16 -8.98
CA PRO A 495 -0.86 -6.82 -9.50
C PRO A 495 -0.42 -6.34 -10.88
N ASP A 496 -1.35 -5.92 -11.76
CA ASP A 496 -1.08 -5.44 -13.12
C ASP A 496 -0.65 -3.95 -13.20
N GLY A 497 -0.44 -3.32 -12.04
CA GLY A 497 -0.11 -1.90 -11.91
C GLY A 497 -1.30 -0.95 -12.06
N LYS A 498 -2.54 -1.45 -12.18
CA LYS A 498 -3.74 -0.58 -12.18
C LYS A 498 -3.92 0.06 -10.82
N ILE A 499 -4.13 1.37 -10.80
CA ILE A 499 -4.48 2.10 -9.58
C ILE A 499 -6.00 2.10 -9.48
N TRP A 500 -6.51 1.58 -8.37
CA TRP A 500 -7.92 1.60 -8.02
C TRP A 500 -8.11 2.35 -6.72
N THR A 501 -9.29 2.92 -6.54
CA THR A 501 -9.77 3.35 -5.23
C THR A 501 -10.93 2.45 -4.83
N LYS A 502 -10.85 1.85 -3.63
CA LYS A 502 -11.95 1.10 -3.03
C LYS A 502 -12.43 1.79 -1.78
N ALA A 503 -13.74 1.97 -1.61
CA ALA A 503 -14.29 2.30 -0.30
C ALA A 503 -13.86 1.21 0.70
N TYR A 504 -13.41 1.58 1.90
CA TYR A 504 -12.96 0.62 2.91
C TYR A 504 -14.16 -0.25 3.38
N ASP A 505 -14.27 -1.45 2.82
CA ASP A 505 -15.38 -2.37 3.03
C ASP A 505 -15.17 -3.17 4.33
N GLY A 506 -15.99 -2.88 5.35
CA GLY A 506 -15.95 -3.60 6.63
C GLY A 506 -16.63 -2.90 7.81
N LEU A 507 -17.01 -1.63 7.67
CA LEU A 507 -17.82 -0.95 8.68
C LEU A 507 -19.13 -0.51 8.03
N ALA A 508 -20.24 -1.09 8.53
CA ALA A 508 -21.57 -0.63 8.20
C ALA A 508 -21.69 0.89 8.39
N LYS A 509 -22.54 1.48 7.56
CA LYS A 509 -22.80 2.90 7.30
C LYS A 509 -23.30 3.73 8.51
N ASN A 510 -22.93 3.37 9.75
CA ASN A 510 -23.63 3.77 10.97
C ASN A 510 -22.73 4.51 11.99
N ALA A 511 -21.76 5.29 11.55
CA ALA A 511 -21.08 6.25 12.45
C ALA A 511 -21.63 7.65 12.18
N MET A 512 -22.70 8.02 12.88
CA MET A 512 -23.41 9.30 12.73
C MET A 512 -22.94 10.32 13.78
N ILE A 513 -22.73 11.56 13.35
CA ILE A 513 -22.36 12.73 14.16
C ILE A 513 -23.56 13.68 14.14
N TYR A 514 -23.86 14.29 15.30
CA TYR A 514 -24.94 15.24 15.58
C TYR A 514 -24.65 16.62 14.95
N PRO A 515 -25.34 17.03 13.85
CA PRO A 515 -25.08 18.31 13.20
C PRO A 515 -25.89 19.48 13.79
N GLY A 516 -26.94 19.19 14.57
CA GLY A 516 -27.73 20.20 15.25
C GLY A 516 -26.86 21.05 16.16
N LYS A 517 -27.00 22.38 16.06
CA LYS A 517 -26.24 23.31 16.92
C LYS A 517 -26.56 23.07 18.38
N TYR A 518 -27.84 22.83 18.67
CA TYR A 518 -28.26 22.30 19.95
C TYR A 518 -28.27 20.77 19.89
N ASN A 519 -27.44 20.17 20.74
CA ASN A 519 -27.42 18.75 21.02
C ASN A 519 -27.10 18.58 22.50
N PHE A 520 -27.46 17.44 23.07
CA PHE A 520 -27.27 17.24 24.51
C PHE A 520 -25.85 16.76 24.86
N LYS A 521 -24.84 16.98 23.99
CA LYS A 521 -23.49 16.39 24.16
C LYS A 521 -22.78 16.83 25.44
N GLU A 522 -23.02 18.08 25.86
CA GLU A 522 -22.42 18.68 27.05
C GLU A 522 -23.21 18.31 28.32
N MET A 523 -24.39 17.70 28.18
CA MET A 523 -25.22 17.27 29.29
C MET A 523 -24.69 15.96 29.89
N ALA A 524 -24.68 15.88 31.21
CA ALA A 524 -24.34 14.65 31.92
C ALA A 524 -25.44 13.59 31.71
N ASP A 525 -25.05 12.32 31.63
CA ASP A 525 -26.02 11.22 31.60
C ASP A 525 -26.83 11.22 32.90
N GLY A 526 -28.16 11.10 32.79
CA GLY A 526 -29.09 11.19 33.91
C GLY A 526 -29.44 12.61 34.36
N THR A 527 -29.06 13.66 33.61
CA THR A 527 -29.60 15.01 33.87
C THR A 527 -31.11 14.99 33.65
N GLN A 528 -31.89 15.56 34.57
CA GLN A 528 -33.35 15.43 34.59
C GLN A 528 -34.09 16.77 34.67
N GLY A 529 -35.31 16.82 34.13
CA GLY A 529 -36.22 17.96 34.24
C GLY A 529 -35.64 19.26 33.67
N THR A 530 -35.89 20.39 34.33
CA THR A 530 -35.38 21.72 33.91
C THR A 530 -33.89 21.92 34.18
N ASP A 531 -33.19 20.93 34.75
CA ASP A 531 -31.71 20.94 34.75
C ASP A 531 -31.17 20.59 33.36
N ILE A 532 -32.03 20.14 32.43
CA ILE A 532 -31.73 20.06 31.01
C ILE A 532 -31.89 21.44 30.41
N ASP A 533 -30.79 22.08 30.00
CA ASP A 533 -30.77 23.48 29.53
C ASP A 533 -31.76 23.81 28.39
N TRP A 534 -32.20 22.80 27.63
CA TRP A 534 -33.20 22.94 26.58
C TRP A 534 -34.65 23.05 27.10
N LEU A 535 -34.94 22.48 28.26
CA LEU A 535 -36.28 22.36 28.82
C LEU A 535 -36.56 23.50 29.80
N ASP A 536 -37.48 24.38 29.42
CA ASP A 536 -37.90 25.52 30.24
C ASP A 536 -38.94 25.13 31.31
N SER A 537 -39.74 24.10 31.04
CA SER A 537 -40.65 23.53 32.04
C SER A 537 -40.96 22.06 31.79
N VAL A 538 -41.17 21.33 32.89
CA VAL A 538 -41.65 19.94 32.91
C VAL A 538 -42.75 19.81 33.98
N LEU A 539 -43.68 18.89 33.79
CA LEU A 539 -44.67 18.57 34.83
C LEU A 539 -44.04 17.64 35.89
N SER A 540 -44.37 17.89 37.16
CA SER A 540 -43.62 17.35 38.32
C SER A 540 -43.77 15.85 38.57
N ALA A 541 -44.51 15.13 37.72
CA ALA A 541 -44.76 13.71 37.86
C ALA A 541 -43.90 12.86 36.89
N ASP A 542 -43.13 13.46 35.99
CA ASP A 542 -42.57 12.79 34.81
C ASP A 542 -41.03 12.76 34.80
N ASP A 543 -40.48 11.68 34.22
CA ASP A 543 -39.03 11.45 34.17
C ASP A 543 -38.50 11.82 32.78
N HIS A 544 -38.17 13.10 32.57
CA HIS A 544 -37.46 13.58 31.38
C HIS A 544 -35.96 13.56 31.66
N GLU A 545 -35.20 12.71 30.98
CA GLU A 545 -33.77 12.54 31.26
C GLU A 545 -32.88 12.45 30.01
N ILE A 546 -31.62 12.85 30.15
CA ILE A 546 -30.60 12.61 29.12
C ILE A 546 -30.02 11.19 29.27
N ILE A 547 -30.13 10.38 28.23
CA ILE A 547 -29.54 9.03 28.17
C ILE A 547 -28.29 8.99 27.32
N SER A 548 -27.40 8.03 27.61
CA SER A 548 -26.09 7.94 26.96
C SER A 548 -26.17 7.58 25.48
N GLU A 549 -27.02 6.60 25.11
CA GLU A 549 -27.17 6.12 23.73
C GLU A 549 -28.46 5.29 23.54
N ILE A 550 -29.11 5.43 22.38
CA ILE A 550 -30.16 4.53 21.87
C ILE A 550 -30.08 4.44 20.34
N SER A 551 -30.04 3.20 19.81
CA SER A 551 -30.06 2.92 18.37
C SER A 551 -29.07 3.75 17.54
N GLY A 552 -27.87 4.01 18.09
CA GLY A 552 -26.79 4.77 17.46
C GLY A 552 -26.81 6.28 17.70
N HIS A 553 -27.89 6.84 18.26
CA HIS A 553 -27.97 8.22 18.72
C HIS A 553 -27.52 8.31 20.18
N ARG A 554 -26.67 9.28 20.52
CA ARG A 554 -26.03 9.48 21.83
C ARG A 554 -26.48 10.78 22.42
N LYS A 555 -26.54 10.82 23.75
CA LYS A 555 -26.93 12.04 24.48
C LYS A 555 -28.30 12.48 23.99
N VAL A 556 -29.29 11.64 24.24
CA VAL A 556 -30.65 11.78 23.72
C VAL A 556 -31.58 12.15 24.86
N LEU A 557 -32.51 13.07 24.61
CA LEU A 557 -33.59 13.34 25.55
C LEU A 557 -34.59 12.18 25.48
N ARG A 558 -34.76 11.47 26.59
CA ARG A 558 -35.83 10.48 26.78
C ARG A 558 -36.94 11.13 27.61
N THR A 559 -38.15 11.15 27.09
CA THR A 559 -39.34 11.59 27.82
C THR A 559 -40.14 10.37 28.28
N PHE A 560 -40.69 10.44 29.49
CA PHE A 560 -41.49 9.37 30.09
C PHE A 560 -42.60 9.95 30.96
N GLN A 561 -43.83 9.52 30.70
CA GLN A 561 -44.99 9.89 31.50
C GLN A 561 -45.26 8.88 32.63
N ASN A 562 -45.13 9.30 33.90
CA ASN A 562 -45.34 8.43 35.06
C ASN A 562 -46.78 8.50 35.60
N SER A 563 -47.43 9.68 35.56
CA SER A 563 -48.86 9.84 35.90
C SER A 563 -49.44 11.21 35.49
N GLY A 564 -50.58 11.24 34.77
CA GLY A 564 -51.19 12.49 34.25
C GLY A 564 -50.48 13.00 32.99
N ALA A 565 -50.95 14.06 32.33
CA ALA A 565 -50.33 14.63 31.10
C ALA A 565 -48.83 14.95 31.33
N GLY A 566 -47.95 14.46 30.47
CA GLY A 566 -46.50 14.39 30.67
C GLY A 566 -45.71 15.33 29.79
N ASP A 567 -45.97 16.63 29.95
CA ASP A 567 -45.47 17.67 29.06
C ASP A 567 -44.04 18.09 29.42
N CYS A 568 -43.12 18.00 28.46
CA CYS A 568 -41.88 18.79 28.47
C CYS A 568 -41.94 19.91 27.43
N VAL A 569 -41.54 21.11 27.84
CA VAL A 569 -41.75 22.33 27.07
C VAL A 569 -40.44 23.06 26.87
N HIS A 570 -40.19 23.44 25.62
CA HIS A 570 -39.17 24.39 25.22
C HIS A 570 -39.84 25.70 24.79
N VAL A 571 -39.36 26.84 25.30
CA VAL A 571 -39.83 28.18 24.96
C VAL A 571 -38.86 28.77 23.94
N PHE A 572 -39.37 29.11 22.75
CA PHE A 572 -38.55 29.68 21.71
C PHE A 572 -38.03 31.08 22.10
N ALA A 573 -36.81 31.41 21.68
CA ALA A 573 -36.19 32.71 21.98
C ALA A 573 -36.93 33.89 21.32
N SER A 574 -37.65 33.65 20.22
CA SER A 574 -38.43 34.64 19.47
C SER A 574 -39.74 34.06 18.92
N SER A 575 -40.55 34.90 18.25
CA SER A 575 -41.81 34.49 17.63
C SER A 575 -41.97 35.10 16.24
N SER A 576 -42.36 34.28 15.26
CA SER A 576 -42.55 34.73 13.87
C SER A 576 -43.72 34.01 13.19
N LEU A 577 -44.45 34.74 12.35
CA LEU A 577 -45.52 34.21 11.50
C LEU A 577 -44.99 33.29 10.38
N ASN A 578 -43.69 33.31 10.10
CA ASN A 578 -43.02 32.34 9.23
C ASN A 578 -41.83 31.76 9.98
N GLY A 579 -41.65 30.44 9.95
CA GLY A 579 -40.53 29.80 10.64
C GLY A 579 -40.51 28.29 10.41
N TRP A 580 -39.52 27.63 11.00
CA TRP A 580 -39.33 26.20 10.87
C TRP A 580 -38.81 25.55 12.16
N LEU A 581 -39.03 24.24 12.26
CA LEU A 581 -38.59 23.35 13.33
C LEU A 581 -38.04 22.04 12.72
N GLU A 582 -36.90 21.57 13.22
CA GLU A 582 -36.18 20.38 12.74
C GLU A 582 -35.65 19.55 13.91
N PHE A 583 -35.84 18.22 13.90
CA PHE A 583 -35.37 17.32 14.96
C PHE A 583 -35.41 15.85 14.53
N HIS A 584 -34.72 14.99 15.27
CA HIS A 584 -34.88 13.54 15.18
C HIS A 584 -35.85 13.03 16.25
N VAL A 585 -36.72 12.08 15.89
CA VAL A 585 -37.65 11.44 16.82
C VAL A 585 -37.64 9.92 16.68
N ASN A 586 -37.74 9.23 17.81
CA ASN A 586 -37.95 7.79 17.91
C ASN A 586 -38.97 7.52 19.03
N VAL A 587 -39.89 6.59 18.79
CA VAL A 587 -40.91 6.18 19.77
C VAL A 587 -40.84 4.68 19.99
N THR A 588 -41.01 4.24 21.23
CA THR A 588 -41.03 2.80 21.55
C THR A 588 -42.35 2.11 21.22
N ASP A 589 -43.40 2.89 20.97
CA ASP A 589 -44.73 2.39 20.60
C ASP A 589 -45.41 3.42 19.68
N ALA A 590 -45.37 3.15 18.39
CA ALA A 590 -45.96 3.98 17.33
C ALA A 590 -47.50 3.90 17.29
N ASN A 591 -48.10 2.98 18.05
CA ASN A 591 -49.55 2.82 18.22
C ASN A 591 -50.07 3.43 19.53
N ALA A 592 -49.23 4.19 20.22
CA ALA A 592 -49.62 5.06 21.33
C ALA A 592 -49.70 6.50 20.85
N ILE A 593 -50.45 7.34 21.55
CA ILE A 593 -50.52 8.77 21.23
C ILE A 593 -49.24 9.46 21.72
N ASN A 594 -48.37 9.84 20.79
CA ASN A 594 -47.14 10.59 21.02
C ASN A 594 -47.26 11.99 20.41
N ASN A 595 -47.40 13.02 21.26
CA ASN A 595 -47.68 14.40 20.88
C ASN A 595 -46.42 15.20 20.55
N ILE A 596 -46.47 15.95 19.44
CA ILE A 596 -45.47 16.95 19.04
C ILE A 596 -46.25 18.22 18.67
N ILE A 597 -46.32 19.17 19.60
CA ILE A 597 -47.24 20.32 19.52
C ILE A 597 -46.46 21.63 19.51
N ILE A 598 -46.84 22.53 18.61
CA ILE A 598 -46.29 23.88 18.55
C ILE A 598 -47.38 24.87 19.01
N THR A 599 -47.13 25.59 20.12
CA THR A 599 -48.13 26.43 20.81
C THR A 599 -47.68 27.89 20.94
N ARG A 600 -48.56 28.75 21.49
CA ARG A 600 -48.32 30.18 21.78
C ARG A 600 -48.52 30.46 23.27
N GLU A 601 -47.65 31.25 23.87
CA GLU A 601 -47.68 31.64 25.28
C GLU A 601 -48.95 32.46 25.63
N GLY A 602 -49.58 32.12 26.76
CA GLY A 602 -50.75 32.82 27.31
C GLY A 602 -52.11 32.39 26.75
N GLY A 603 -52.16 31.41 25.84
CA GLY A 603 -53.38 30.73 25.44
C GLY A 603 -53.09 29.26 25.17
N SER A 604 -53.79 28.35 25.85
CA SER A 604 -53.65 26.88 25.72
C SER A 604 -54.11 26.33 24.35
N VAL A 605 -53.79 27.02 23.25
CA VAL A 605 -54.30 26.73 21.91
C VAL A 605 -53.13 26.30 21.03
N ALA A 606 -53.11 25.01 20.67
CA ALA A 606 -52.21 24.45 19.66
C ALA A 606 -52.31 25.23 18.34
N ARG A 607 -51.19 25.47 17.68
CA ARG A 607 -51.17 26.06 16.33
C ARG A 607 -50.91 24.98 15.29
N ILE A 608 -49.91 24.16 15.56
CA ILE A 608 -49.63 22.95 14.78
C ILE A 608 -49.67 21.80 15.77
N TRP A 609 -50.54 20.83 15.51
CA TRP A 609 -50.68 19.64 16.32
C TRP A 609 -50.38 18.44 15.44
N MET A 610 -49.23 17.80 15.69
CA MET A 610 -48.87 16.55 15.07
C MET A 610 -48.74 15.47 16.13
N ILE A 611 -49.05 14.23 15.74
CA ILE A 611 -48.90 13.07 16.59
C ILE A 611 -48.28 11.91 15.81
N ILE A 612 -47.67 10.98 16.54
CA ILE A 612 -47.49 9.61 16.06
C ILE A 612 -48.51 8.76 16.81
N ASP A 613 -49.42 8.12 16.08
CA ASP A 613 -50.43 7.19 16.59
C ASP A 613 -50.84 6.21 15.47
N ASN A 614 -51.41 5.05 15.82
CA ASN A 614 -51.82 4.01 14.87
C ASN A 614 -50.75 3.66 13.80
N ASP A 615 -49.48 3.59 14.20
CA ASP A 615 -48.33 3.27 13.35
C ASP A 615 -48.09 4.28 12.21
N ARG A 616 -48.40 5.57 12.43
CA ARG A 616 -48.21 6.64 11.43
C ARG A 616 -48.09 8.03 12.03
N PHE A 617 -47.59 8.97 11.23
CA PHE A 617 -47.71 10.39 11.53
C PHE A 617 -49.12 10.90 11.18
N GLU A 618 -49.73 11.66 12.09
CA GLU A 618 -51.02 12.33 11.90
C GLU A 618 -50.92 13.82 12.30
N TYR A 619 -51.87 14.63 11.83
CA TYR A 619 -51.98 16.05 12.17
C TYR A 619 -53.44 16.49 12.28
N ASP A 620 -53.72 17.57 13.03
CA ASP A 620 -55.09 18.13 13.13
C ASP A 620 -55.17 19.51 12.44
N ALA A 621 -56.10 19.64 11.50
CA ALA A 621 -56.41 20.88 10.78
C ALA A 621 -57.66 21.62 11.32
N GLY A 622 -58.04 21.36 12.57
CA GLY A 622 -59.19 21.96 13.25
C GLY A 622 -60.50 21.15 13.12
N ALA A 623 -60.43 19.91 12.63
CA ALA A 623 -61.58 19.02 12.41
C ALA A 623 -61.36 17.58 12.91
N GLY A 624 -60.27 17.33 13.64
CA GLY A 624 -59.83 16.01 14.09
C GLY A 624 -58.57 15.54 13.35
N MET A 625 -57.97 14.45 13.84
CA MET A 625 -56.72 13.90 13.32
C MET A 625 -56.86 13.36 11.88
N VAL A 626 -55.86 13.66 11.06
CA VAL A 626 -55.74 13.27 9.65
C VAL A 626 -54.38 12.63 9.43
N ASP A 627 -54.37 11.53 8.66
CA ASP A 627 -53.16 10.81 8.27
C ASP A 627 -52.24 11.69 7.41
N ALA A 628 -50.96 11.83 7.81
CA ALA A 628 -49.96 12.59 7.05
C ALA A 628 -49.32 11.78 5.91
N GLY A 629 -49.61 10.48 5.80
CA GLY A 629 -49.17 9.60 4.72
C GLY A 629 -47.82 8.89 4.97
N LYS A 630 -47.23 9.05 6.16
CA LYS A 630 -45.98 8.37 6.56
C LYS A 630 -46.27 7.33 7.65
N ALA A 631 -46.11 6.05 7.31
CA ALA A 631 -46.10 4.96 8.29
C ALA A 631 -44.86 5.04 9.20
N VAL A 632 -45.05 4.70 10.47
CA VAL A 632 -44.06 4.74 11.55
C VAL A 632 -43.90 3.35 12.14
N VAL A 633 -42.69 2.99 12.54
CA VAL A 633 -42.34 1.70 13.14
C VAL A 633 -41.71 1.97 14.50
N ASP A 634 -42.03 1.12 15.47
CA ASP A 634 -41.41 1.13 16.80
C ASP A 634 -39.88 1.14 16.71
N ASP A 635 -39.25 1.83 17.66
CA ASP A 635 -37.79 1.90 17.85
C ASP A 635 -37.00 2.37 16.62
N THR A 636 -37.67 3.04 15.67
CA THR A 636 -37.05 3.60 14.45
C THR A 636 -36.90 5.12 14.56
N TRP A 637 -35.73 5.62 14.19
CA TRP A 637 -35.45 7.06 14.11
C TRP A 637 -35.99 7.66 12.81
N TYR A 638 -36.65 8.80 12.93
CA TYR A 638 -37.13 9.62 11.82
C TYR A 638 -36.57 11.02 11.94
N HIS A 639 -36.07 11.57 10.83
CA HIS A 639 -35.73 12.99 10.74
C HIS A 639 -36.96 13.78 10.34
N VAL A 640 -37.40 14.70 11.19
CA VAL A 640 -38.63 15.48 11.02
C VAL A 640 -38.31 16.94 10.79
N TYR A 641 -38.95 17.52 9.77
CA TYR A 641 -38.88 18.95 9.48
C TYR A 641 -40.27 19.53 9.24
N VAL A 642 -40.56 20.67 9.85
CA VAL A 642 -41.85 21.37 9.83
C VAL A 642 -41.60 22.83 9.49
N GLU A 643 -42.33 23.38 8.52
CA GLU A 643 -42.21 24.79 8.11
C GLU A 643 -43.59 25.42 8.07
N TRP A 644 -43.76 26.59 8.70
CA TRP A 644 -45.05 27.29 8.76
C TRP A 644 -44.98 28.68 8.16
N TYR A 645 -46.14 29.14 7.72
CA TYR A 645 -46.27 30.36 6.94
C TYR A 645 -47.34 31.31 7.49
N SER A 646 -47.20 32.59 7.14
CA SER A 646 -48.07 33.66 7.64
C SER A 646 -49.53 33.60 7.16
N ASP A 647 -49.85 32.70 6.23
CA ASP A 647 -51.20 32.45 5.73
C ASP A 647 -51.94 31.33 6.50
N ASN A 648 -51.43 30.94 7.66
CA ASN A 648 -51.96 29.89 8.53
C ASN A 648 -51.88 28.48 7.92
N THR A 649 -50.85 28.25 7.10
CA THR A 649 -50.52 26.92 6.56
C THR A 649 -49.15 26.42 7.02
N PHE A 650 -48.91 25.11 6.90
CA PHE A 650 -47.62 24.48 7.15
C PHE A 650 -47.34 23.31 6.21
N ASP A 651 -46.05 22.98 6.10
CA ASP A 651 -45.50 21.85 5.37
C ASP A 651 -44.80 20.88 6.34
N PHE A 652 -44.73 19.60 5.96
CA PHE A 652 -44.14 18.53 6.78
C PHE A 652 -43.30 17.57 5.93
N TRP A 653 -42.09 17.28 6.39
CA TRP A 653 -41.15 16.35 5.77
C TRP A 653 -40.68 15.31 6.77
N VAL A 654 -40.47 14.09 6.27
CA VAL A 654 -39.83 12.99 7.00
C VAL A 654 -38.74 12.39 6.13
N ASP A 655 -37.52 12.28 6.65
CA ASP A 655 -36.34 11.71 5.98
C ASP A 655 -36.12 12.33 4.58
N GLY A 656 -36.22 13.66 4.49
CA GLY A 656 -36.05 14.44 3.24
C GLY A 656 -37.25 14.40 2.29
N THR A 657 -38.27 13.57 2.56
CA THR A 657 -39.46 13.42 1.71
C THR A 657 -40.60 14.30 2.23
N GLN A 658 -41.19 15.13 1.37
CA GLN A 658 -42.35 15.97 1.72
C GLN A 658 -43.64 15.13 1.76
N TYR A 659 -44.37 15.21 2.87
CA TYR A 659 -45.63 14.50 3.11
C TYR A 659 -46.84 15.43 3.17
N LEU A 660 -46.67 16.63 3.76
CA LEU A 660 -47.69 17.68 3.74
C LEU A 660 -47.16 18.93 3.04
N ASN A 661 -48.01 19.58 2.26
CA ASN A 661 -47.68 20.77 1.47
C ASN A 661 -48.86 21.75 1.50
N GLY A 662 -48.70 22.85 2.24
CA GLY A 662 -49.63 23.97 2.36
C GLY A 662 -50.91 23.62 3.09
N VAL A 663 -50.87 22.72 4.08
CA VAL A 663 -52.07 22.33 4.83
C VAL A 663 -52.39 23.33 5.93
N SER A 664 -53.68 23.50 6.25
CA SER A 664 -54.10 24.44 7.29
C SER A 664 -53.57 24.05 8.66
N THR A 665 -53.13 25.05 9.42
CA THR A 665 -52.82 24.94 10.84
C THR A 665 -54.08 24.60 11.65
N PHE A 666 -53.91 23.99 12.83
CA PHE A 666 -55.02 23.68 13.74
C PHE A 666 -55.81 24.93 14.15
N SER A 667 -55.11 26.05 14.31
CA SER A 667 -55.73 27.35 14.57
C SER A 667 -54.87 28.52 14.06
N ASP A 668 -55.55 29.55 13.54
CA ASP A 668 -54.93 30.73 12.92
C ASP A 668 -53.92 31.47 13.82
N PHE A 669 -52.86 32.00 13.22
CA PHE A 669 -51.93 32.93 13.85
C PHE A 669 -52.56 34.34 13.93
N THR A 670 -53.00 34.77 15.12
CA THR A 670 -53.86 35.97 15.26
C THR A 670 -53.15 37.32 15.47
N ALA A 671 -51.81 37.35 15.56
CA ALA A 671 -50.98 38.59 15.59
C ALA A 671 -49.47 38.30 15.76
N SER A 672 -49.12 37.15 16.34
CA SER A 672 -47.75 36.66 16.52
C SER A 672 -47.72 35.17 16.20
N GLY A 673 -46.54 34.66 15.88
CA GLY A 673 -46.30 33.25 15.60
C GLY A 673 -46.38 32.37 16.85
N PRO A 674 -45.98 31.09 16.73
CA PRO A 674 -45.76 30.24 17.88
C PRO A 674 -44.62 30.76 18.76
N THR A 675 -44.57 30.28 20.01
CA THR A 675 -43.55 30.66 21.01
C THR A 675 -43.07 29.46 21.82
N ARG A 676 -43.64 28.26 21.62
CA ARG A 676 -43.35 27.07 22.41
C ARG A 676 -43.41 25.81 21.57
N TRP A 677 -42.62 24.84 21.96
CA TRP A 677 -42.70 23.46 21.52
C TRP A 677 -42.93 22.56 22.73
N ASP A 678 -44.04 21.82 22.68
CA ASP A 678 -44.47 20.87 23.68
C ASP A 678 -44.33 19.45 23.11
N VAL A 679 -43.67 18.56 23.89
CA VAL A 679 -43.61 17.12 23.61
C VAL A 679 -44.26 16.41 24.80
N ASP A 680 -45.26 15.60 24.51
CA ASP A 680 -46.10 14.91 25.50
C ASP A 680 -46.46 13.51 25.00
N GLN A 681 -46.82 12.63 25.91
CA GLN A 681 -47.38 11.33 25.60
C GLN A 681 -48.71 11.20 26.34
N ASP A 682 -49.80 10.78 25.71
CA ASP A 682 -51.13 10.74 26.35
C ASP A 682 -51.46 9.34 26.94
N THR A 683 -50.47 8.45 27.04
CA THR A 683 -50.66 7.05 27.48
C THR A 683 -49.71 6.66 28.61
N VAL A 684 -50.27 6.46 29.81
CA VAL A 684 -49.51 6.05 31.00
C VAL A 684 -48.91 4.65 30.83
N GLY A 685 -47.59 4.53 31.06
CA GLY A 685 -46.88 3.26 31.24
C GLY A 685 -45.78 2.98 30.21
N ALA A 686 -44.56 2.70 30.69
CA ALA A 686 -43.32 2.23 30.03
C ALA A 686 -43.08 2.49 28.52
N LYS A 687 -43.63 3.56 27.95
CA LYS A 687 -43.42 4.00 26.58
C LYS A 687 -42.59 5.29 26.61
N TYR A 688 -41.79 5.52 25.59
CA TYR A 688 -40.86 6.65 25.56
C TYR A 688 -40.87 7.34 24.20
N ILE A 689 -40.74 8.67 24.24
CA ILE A 689 -40.38 9.48 23.07
C ILE A 689 -38.92 9.90 23.26
N TYR A 690 -38.11 9.69 22.23
CA TYR A 690 -36.72 10.10 22.18
C TYR A 690 -36.58 11.25 21.19
N ILE A 691 -35.95 12.33 21.63
CA ILE A 691 -35.69 13.51 20.82
C ILE A 691 -34.18 13.75 20.77
N ASP A 692 -33.68 14.00 19.57
CA ASP A 692 -32.28 14.34 19.34
C ASP A 692 -32.15 15.50 18.34
N SER A 693 -31.10 16.30 18.53
CA SER A 693 -30.72 17.46 17.72
C SER A 693 -31.88 18.45 17.44
N PRO A 694 -32.65 18.87 18.47
CA PRO A 694 -33.76 19.80 18.28
C PRO A 694 -33.27 21.19 17.86
N GLN A 695 -33.88 21.77 16.82
CA GLN A 695 -33.53 23.11 16.36
C GLN A 695 -34.68 23.85 15.66
N SER A 696 -34.74 25.17 15.83
CA SER A 696 -35.77 26.02 15.19
C SER A 696 -35.19 27.31 14.61
N SER A 697 -35.94 27.93 13.70
CA SER A 697 -35.64 29.28 13.19
C SER A 697 -35.85 30.38 14.24
N LEU A 698 -36.43 30.06 15.40
CA LEU A 698 -36.85 31.01 16.42
C LEU A 698 -35.85 31.14 17.58
N ASP A 699 -34.81 30.29 17.64
CA ASP A 699 -33.83 30.21 18.75
C ASP A 699 -32.45 30.87 18.47
N ASP A 700 -32.40 31.81 17.53
CA ASP A 700 -31.23 32.64 17.16
C ASP A 700 -29.96 31.86 16.73
N ASP A 701 -29.92 31.43 15.46
CA ASP A 701 -28.65 31.37 14.71
C ASP A 701 -28.80 31.77 13.22
N PRO A 702 -28.26 32.92 12.79
CA PRO A 702 -28.23 33.32 11.38
C PRO A 702 -27.25 32.50 10.50
N ALA A 703 -26.42 31.62 11.09
CA ALA A 703 -25.42 30.81 10.39
C ALA A 703 -25.89 29.39 10.03
N TYR A 704 -26.98 28.89 10.62
CA TYR A 704 -27.53 27.57 10.31
C TYR A 704 -28.54 27.66 9.15
N THR A 705 -28.44 26.74 8.19
CA THR A 705 -29.33 26.67 7.02
C THR A 705 -30.24 25.44 7.07
N LYS A 706 -31.40 25.53 6.41
CA LYS A 706 -32.35 24.42 6.27
C LYS A 706 -31.65 23.15 5.76
N GLY A 707 -31.86 22.01 6.43
CA GLY A 707 -31.32 20.71 6.04
C GLY A 707 -29.91 20.42 6.56
N ASP A 708 -29.34 21.26 7.42
CA ASP A 708 -28.04 20.99 8.03
C ASP A 708 -28.07 19.74 8.95
N ASN A 709 -29.25 19.35 9.48
CA ASN A 709 -29.48 18.06 10.17
C ASN A 709 -29.68 16.88 9.19
N GLU A 710 -29.94 17.14 7.90
CA GLU A 710 -30.16 16.12 6.85
C GLU A 710 -28.84 15.60 6.26
N VAL A 711 -27.72 16.29 6.49
CA VAL A 711 -26.44 15.95 5.87
C VAL A 711 -25.71 14.88 6.68
N ALA A 712 -25.83 13.64 6.21
CA ALA A 712 -24.78 12.66 6.40
C ALA A 712 -23.47 13.23 5.82
N TRP A 713 -22.38 13.12 6.60
CA TRP A 713 -20.99 13.47 6.30
C TRP A 713 -20.60 14.93 6.60
N ASP A 714 -19.97 15.22 7.76
CA ASP A 714 -18.52 15.50 7.80
C ASP A 714 -17.88 15.60 9.21
N LEU A 715 -16.61 15.17 9.23
CA LEU A 715 -15.47 15.45 10.12
C LEU A 715 -15.64 16.32 11.39
N ASN A 716 -15.94 15.72 12.55
CA ASN A 716 -15.33 16.14 13.82
C ASN A 716 -15.43 15.09 14.94
N ASN A 717 -14.33 14.97 15.70
CA ASN A 717 -14.13 14.13 16.89
C ASN A 717 -14.04 12.61 16.70
N HIS A 718 -12.81 12.12 16.45
CA HIS A 718 -12.16 11.09 17.30
C HIS A 718 -10.69 10.75 16.94
N TRP A 719 -9.87 11.73 16.53
CA TRP A 719 -8.45 11.47 16.22
C TRP A 719 -7.48 12.44 16.91
N GLN A 720 -7.60 12.60 18.23
CA GLN A 720 -6.50 13.15 19.04
C GLN A 720 -5.56 12.10 19.62
N ASP A 721 -5.86 10.79 19.53
CA ASP A 721 -4.98 9.74 20.10
C ASP A 721 -4.56 8.62 19.15
N VAL A 722 -4.89 8.70 17.86
CA VAL A 722 -4.13 7.91 16.89
C VAL A 722 -2.88 8.71 16.57
N ARG A 723 -1.78 8.34 17.24
CA ARG A 723 -0.44 8.66 16.76
C ARG A 723 -0.48 8.53 15.25
N PHE A 724 -0.21 9.62 14.54
CA PHE A 724 0.12 9.57 13.13
C PHE A 724 0.92 8.30 12.92
N ILE A 725 0.49 7.44 12.00
CA ILE A 725 1.47 6.60 11.33
C ILE A 725 2.38 7.61 10.66
N ASP A 726 3.39 8.01 11.42
CA ASP A 726 4.54 8.73 10.96
C ASP A 726 5.12 7.77 9.94
N ILE A 727 4.86 8.05 8.65
CA ILE A 727 5.51 7.31 7.57
C ILE A 727 6.96 7.80 7.64
N PRO A 728 7.88 7.04 8.25
CA PRO A 728 9.22 7.52 8.49
C PRO A 728 9.89 7.57 7.12
N GLY A 729 10.17 8.77 6.61
CA GLY A 729 10.88 8.97 5.34
C GLY A 729 10.38 10.11 4.46
N ILE A 730 9.10 10.53 4.56
CA ILE A 730 8.60 11.62 3.69
C ILE A 730 9.06 13.01 4.17
N ARG A 731 9.17 13.24 5.48
CA ARG A 731 9.66 14.53 6.02
C ARG A 731 11.15 14.77 5.76
N GLU A 732 11.94 13.71 5.59
CA GLU A 732 13.40 13.82 5.44
C GLU A 732 13.83 14.10 4.00
N THR A 733 12.98 13.80 3.00
CA THR A 733 13.41 13.85 1.59
C THR A 733 13.11 15.20 0.91
N ILE A 734 12.19 16.02 1.44
CA ILE A 734 11.83 17.32 0.85
C ILE A 734 11.52 18.36 1.94
N GLN A 735 12.56 19.05 2.41
CA GLN A 735 12.43 20.15 3.38
C GLN A 735 11.83 21.38 2.67
N GLY A 736 10.66 21.86 3.11
CA GLY A 736 10.03 23.10 2.62
C GLY A 736 8.57 23.00 2.17
N PHE A 737 7.94 21.82 2.20
CA PHE A 737 6.57 21.65 1.66
C PHE A 737 5.43 21.83 2.68
N PHE A 738 5.71 21.85 3.99
CA PHE A 738 4.66 21.93 5.03
C PHE A 738 4.81 23.07 6.06
N ASP A 739 5.86 23.89 5.97
CA ASP A 739 6.11 24.99 6.94
C ASP A 739 5.55 26.35 6.49
N GLY A 740 4.44 26.32 5.74
CA GLY A 740 3.64 27.51 5.43
C GLY A 740 2.44 27.62 6.38
N ASN A 741 2.51 28.57 7.31
CA ASN A 741 1.42 29.08 8.16
C ASN A 741 0.01 28.51 7.89
N THR A 742 -0.54 27.79 8.86
CA THR A 742 -1.96 27.40 8.95
C THR A 742 -2.91 28.58 9.22
N GLY A 743 -2.55 29.78 8.78
CA GLY A 743 -3.36 31.00 8.90
C GLY A 743 -4.22 31.22 7.66
N ILE A 744 -5.28 30.43 7.48
CA ILE A 744 -6.36 30.78 6.55
C ILE A 744 -7.59 31.14 7.38
N THR A 745 -7.72 32.44 7.66
CA THR A 745 -8.97 33.04 8.12
C THR A 745 -10.02 32.91 7.02
N ARG A 746 -11.17 32.29 7.34
CA ARG A 746 -12.38 32.29 6.50
C ARG A 746 -12.83 33.73 6.26
N ASN A 747 -12.64 34.25 5.05
CA ASN A 747 -13.44 35.34 4.51
C ASN A 747 -13.87 34.97 3.09
N THR A 748 -15.14 34.59 2.99
CA THR A 748 -15.84 34.28 1.75
C THR A 748 -16.06 35.57 0.96
N VAL A 749 -15.37 35.76 -0.17
CA VAL A 749 -15.75 36.79 -1.15
C VAL A 749 -16.48 36.09 -2.29
N ARG A 750 -17.82 36.10 -2.23
CA ARG A 750 -18.69 35.79 -3.37
C ARG A 750 -18.72 37.01 -4.29
N TYR A 751 -18.20 36.89 -5.52
CA TYR A 751 -18.61 37.79 -6.60
C TYR A 751 -19.78 37.16 -7.36
N LYS A 752 -21.01 37.60 -7.02
CA LYS A 752 -22.16 37.53 -7.93
C LYS A 752 -22.15 38.80 -8.80
N ASN A 753 -22.58 38.64 -10.05
CA ASN A 753 -22.89 39.64 -11.08
C ASN A 753 -21.79 40.02 -12.07
N ASN A 754 -21.64 39.16 -13.09
CA ASN A 754 -21.28 39.60 -14.43
C ASN A 754 -22.50 40.30 -15.08
N ALA A 755 -22.49 41.63 -15.09
CA ALA A 755 -23.31 42.42 -16.01
C ALA A 755 -22.37 43.25 -16.89
N PHE A 756 -22.37 42.93 -18.19
CA PHE A 756 -21.72 43.72 -19.24
C PHE A 756 -22.32 45.14 -19.29
N THR A 757 -21.50 46.19 -19.20
CA THR A 757 -21.86 47.50 -19.78
C THR A 757 -20.64 48.38 -20.05
N ILE A 758 -20.30 48.49 -21.36
CA ILE A 758 -19.97 49.70 -22.14
C ILE A 758 -18.90 50.69 -21.57
N ARG A 759 -17.77 50.82 -22.31
CA ARG A 759 -16.80 51.95 -22.26
C ARG A 759 -17.50 53.31 -22.36
N PRO A 760 -16.99 54.39 -21.74
CA PRO A 760 -16.25 55.37 -22.58
C PRO A 760 -15.18 56.28 -21.90
N ILE A 761 -14.22 56.69 -22.75
CA ILE A 761 -13.55 58.00 -22.90
C ILE A 761 -12.31 58.35 -22.05
N GLU A 762 -11.25 58.69 -22.82
CA GLU A 762 -9.97 59.32 -22.48
C GLU A 762 -10.13 60.78 -21.98
N ALA A 763 -9.18 61.27 -21.17
CA ALA A 763 -8.58 62.59 -21.37
C ALA A 763 -7.29 62.83 -20.54
N THR A 764 -6.31 63.38 -21.28
CA THR A 764 -5.25 64.34 -20.92
C THR A 764 -3.94 63.88 -20.25
N ARG A 765 -2.88 63.96 -21.09
CA ARG A 765 -1.44 64.05 -20.81
C ARG A 765 -1.06 65.41 -20.21
N ASP A 766 0.13 65.47 -19.60
CA ASP A 766 1.01 66.65 -19.63
C ASP A 766 2.43 66.24 -20.10
N PRO A 767 3.10 67.01 -20.99
CA PRO A 767 4.35 66.66 -21.66
C PRO A 767 5.52 67.55 -21.19
N ILE A 768 6.49 66.96 -20.48
CA ILE A 768 7.81 67.57 -20.28
C ILE A 768 8.88 66.51 -20.64
N GLU A 769 9.74 66.91 -21.56
CA GLU A 769 11.07 66.34 -21.89
C GLU A 769 11.16 65.14 -22.84
N GLN A 770 10.83 65.41 -24.10
CA GLN A 770 11.69 65.00 -25.22
C GLN A 770 12.90 65.95 -25.32
N LEU A 771 14.13 65.43 -25.47
CA LEU A 771 15.08 65.74 -26.57
C LEU A 771 16.56 65.39 -26.23
N LYS A 772 17.11 64.44 -27.00
CA LYS A 772 18.43 64.42 -27.70
C LYS A 772 19.75 64.50 -26.92
N GLY A 773 20.69 63.60 -27.28
CA GLY A 773 22.13 63.95 -27.37
C GLY A 773 23.12 62.79 -27.33
N ILE A 774 23.73 62.45 -28.48
CA ILE A 774 24.87 61.54 -28.64
C ILE A 774 26.20 62.29 -28.40
N SER A 775 27.17 61.74 -27.64
CA SER A 775 28.64 61.78 -27.91
C SER A 775 29.53 61.25 -26.75
N PRO A 776 30.82 60.88 -26.99
CA PRO A 776 31.44 59.61 -26.54
C PRO A 776 32.60 59.70 -25.53
N LEU A 777 33.03 58.51 -25.07
CA LEU A 777 34.33 58.02 -24.54
C LEU A 777 35.40 59.02 -24.06
N ASN A 778 35.94 58.75 -22.86
CA ASN A 778 37.34 59.01 -22.52
C ASN A 778 37.90 57.89 -21.62
N GLU A 779 38.98 57.27 -22.08
CA GLU A 779 39.89 56.39 -21.32
C GLU A 779 40.73 57.22 -20.32
N LEU A 780 41.03 56.65 -19.16
CA LEU A 780 42.25 56.98 -18.41
C LEU A 780 42.87 55.72 -17.77
N ARG A 781 44.11 55.45 -18.21
CA ARG A 781 45.16 54.61 -17.59
C ARG A 781 45.47 55.14 -16.17
N ASP A 782 46.06 54.46 -15.19
CA ASP A 782 47.25 53.58 -15.13
C ASP A 782 47.47 53.17 -13.61
N PRO A 783 48.64 52.73 -13.09
CA PRO A 783 49.21 51.37 -12.97
C PRO A 783 49.50 50.89 -11.52
N LYS A 784 49.80 49.58 -11.39
CA LYS A 784 50.78 48.91 -10.49
C LYS A 784 50.86 49.21 -8.98
N ILE A 785 51.05 48.12 -8.19
CA ILE A 785 52.08 47.86 -7.14
C ILE A 785 51.56 46.67 -6.31
N GLU A 786 52.03 45.45 -6.54
CA GLU A 786 53.22 44.76 -5.99
C GLU A 786 53.07 44.18 -4.55
N ALA A 787 53.06 42.85 -4.52
CA ALA A 787 53.64 41.88 -3.57
C ALA A 787 53.79 42.22 -2.05
N SER A 788 53.30 41.31 -1.20
CA SER A 788 54.11 40.32 -0.42
C SER A 788 53.62 40.02 1.01
N THR A 789 53.77 38.73 1.35
CA THR A 789 54.06 38.10 2.67
C THR A 789 53.06 38.13 3.83
N GLU A 790 52.50 36.93 4.05
CA GLU A 790 52.57 36.12 5.27
C GLU A 790 52.29 36.75 6.64
N ALA A 791 51.24 36.17 7.22
CA ALA A 791 51.27 35.46 8.49
C ALA A 791 51.03 36.28 9.77
N ASP A 792 50.01 35.76 10.45
CA ASP A 792 49.91 35.60 11.88
C ASP A 792 49.35 36.76 12.73
N GLN A 793 48.17 36.40 13.24
CA GLN A 793 47.72 36.55 14.62
C GLN A 793 46.80 37.73 14.93
N LEU A 794 45.80 37.35 15.75
CA LEU A 794 44.82 38.16 16.47
C LEU A 794 43.64 38.54 15.58
N GLY A 795 42.53 37.80 15.60
CA GLY A 795 41.87 37.25 16.80
C GLY A 795 40.50 37.91 16.86
N ASP A 796 39.48 37.06 16.79
CA ASP A 796 38.09 37.34 17.14
C ASP A 796 37.41 38.55 16.48
N ASN A 797 36.51 38.26 15.53
CA ASN A 797 35.15 38.80 15.48
C ASN A 797 34.45 38.30 14.21
N ARG A 798 33.82 37.12 14.29
CA ARG A 798 32.73 36.76 13.38
C ARG A 798 31.43 37.04 14.10
N TYR A 799 30.80 38.17 13.78
CA TYR A 799 29.35 38.31 13.93
C TYR A 799 28.76 38.66 12.58
N ALA A 800 27.86 37.79 12.13
CA ALA A 800 27.01 38.01 10.98
C ALA A 800 26.00 39.12 11.28
N MET A 801 25.87 40.07 10.36
CA MET A 801 24.63 40.84 10.18
C MET A 801 24.32 40.85 8.68
N TRP A 802 23.10 40.43 8.36
CA TRP A 802 22.53 40.50 7.02
C TRP A 802 21.68 41.75 6.87
N SER A 803 21.76 42.36 5.68
CA SER A 803 20.86 43.39 5.18
C SER A 803 19.53 42.77 4.71
N LYS A 804 18.46 43.55 4.79
CA LYS A 804 17.05 43.13 4.71
C LYS A 804 16.54 42.86 3.29
N ASP A 805 17.30 43.18 2.25
CA ASP A 805 16.79 43.15 0.88
C ASP A 805 17.73 42.37 -0.06
N THR A 806 17.65 41.03 -0.03
CA THR A 806 18.31 40.20 -1.06
C THR A 806 17.37 40.08 -2.26
N ILE A 807 17.69 40.76 -3.35
CA ILE A 807 17.01 40.60 -4.65
C ILE A 807 17.63 39.40 -5.37
N TYR A 808 16.83 38.37 -5.65
CA TYR A 808 17.27 37.23 -6.47
C TYR A 808 17.30 37.61 -7.94
N LEU A 809 18.50 37.71 -8.54
CA LEU A 809 18.70 37.86 -9.98
C LEU A 809 19.34 36.57 -10.52
N GLY A 810 18.60 35.84 -11.37
CA GLY A 810 19.15 34.71 -12.11
C GLY A 810 19.97 35.20 -13.30
N LEU A 811 21.30 35.04 -13.25
CA LEU A 811 22.20 35.32 -14.38
C LEU A 811 22.78 34.02 -14.92
N SER A 812 22.75 33.85 -16.24
CA SER A 812 23.38 32.76 -16.98
C SER A 812 24.70 33.28 -17.58
N ILE A 813 25.83 32.66 -17.25
CA ILE A 813 27.15 33.06 -17.77
C ILE A 813 27.65 31.96 -18.70
N GLY A 814 27.81 32.28 -19.99
CA GLY A 814 28.37 31.38 -20.99
C GLY A 814 29.86 31.60 -21.19
N GLY A 815 30.70 30.64 -20.78
CA GLY A 815 32.13 30.61 -21.07
C GLY A 815 32.88 29.51 -20.32
N GLN A 816 33.77 28.79 -21.02
CA GLN A 816 34.62 27.76 -20.42
C GLN A 816 35.79 28.39 -19.66
N GLY A 817 35.77 28.30 -18.33
CA GLY A 817 36.87 28.72 -17.47
C GLY A 817 36.55 28.63 -15.97
N TYR A 818 37.50 28.10 -15.19
CA TYR A 818 37.38 27.89 -13.74
C TYR A 818 37.27 29.22 -12.95
N PHE A 819 36.33 29.31 -12.01
CA PHE A 819 36.27 30.36 -10.98
C PHE A 819 36.90 29.88 -9.66
N GLN A 820 37.76 30.71 -9.04
CA GLN A 820 38.19 30.52 -7.65
C GLN A 820 37.47 31.51 -6.71
N PRO A 821 37.03 31.09 -5.51
CA PRO A 821 36.39 31.97 -4.54
C PRO A 821 37.27 33.18 -4.19
N GLY A 822 36.67 34.38 -4.12
CA GLY A 822 37.37 35.63 -3.75
C GLY A 822 37.84 36.51 -4.92
N LYS A 823 37.47 36.20 -6.17
CA LYS A 823 37.72 37.06 -7.35
C LYS A 823 36.48 37.89 -7.70
N THR A 824 36.70 39.15 -8.07
CA THR A 824 35.65 40.08 -8.56
C THR A 824 35.24 39.73 -9.98
N VAL A 825 33.94 39.78 -10.30
CA VAL A 825 33.41 39.53 -11.65
C VAL A 825 32.90 40.84 -12.24
N HIS A 826 33.33 41.18 -13.46
CA HIS A 826 32.83 42.34 -14.19
C HIS A 826 31.60 41.91 -15.00
N VAL A 827 30.47 42.61 -14.84
CA VAL A 827 29.21 42.30 -15.52
C VAL A 827 28.96 43.37 -16.57
N GLU A 828 29.07 43.01 -17.87
CA GLU A 828 28.74 43.92 -18.96
C GLU A 828 27.22 44.07 -19.11
N ASN A 829 26.75 45.32 -19.11
CA ASN A 829 25.34 45.66 -19.05
C ASN A 829 24.66 45.55 -20.43
N THR A 830 23.63 44.71 -20.56
CA THR A 830 22.83 44.55 -21.79
C THR A 830 21.67 45.55 -21.91
N GLY A 831 21.53 46.49 -20.98
CA GLY A 831 20.65 47.65 -21.09
C GLY A 831 19.23 47.50 -20.55
N GLN A 832 18.87 46.37 -19.92
CA GLN A 832 17.55 46.20 -19.29
C GLN A 832 17.51 46.50 -17.78
N ILE A 833 18.64 46.44 -17.06
CA ILE A 833 18.72 46.82 -15.64
C ILE A 833 20.06 47.53 -15.42
N THR A 834 20.03 48.76 -14.87
CA THR A 834 21.25 49.52 -14.57
C THR A 834 21.72 49.15 -13.16
N VAL A 835 22.78 48.36 -13.04
CA VAL A 835 23.49 48.12 -11.78
C VAL A 835 24.74 48.99 -11.80
N ALA A 836 24.94 49.84 -10.78
CA ALA A 836 26.11 50.71 -10.72
C ALA A 836 27.38 49.86 -10.59
N GLU A 837 28.41 50.14 -11.41
CA GLU A 837 29.70 49.44 -11.39
C GLU A 837 30.35 49.54 -10.01
N SER A 838 30.09 48.55 -9.17
CA SER A 838 30.77 48.36 -7.91
C SER A 838 31.11 46.88 -7.79
N ASN A 839 32.32 46.61 -7.33
CA ASN A 839 32.97 45.30 -7.33
C ASN A 839 32.20 44.30 -6.44
N LEU A 840 31.32 43.49 -7.05
CA LEU A 840 30.58 42.44 -6.38
C LEU A 840 31.47 41.22 -6.11
N VAL A 841 31.40 40.65 -4.90
CA VAL A 841 32.16 39.46 -4.49
C VAL A 841 31.25 38.22 -4.49
N VAL A 842 31.70 37.12 -5.11
CA VAL A 842 30.99 35.84 -5.14
C VAL A 842 31.11 35.13 -3.80
N LEU A 843 29.98 34.97 -3.10
CA LEU A 843 29.92 34.33 -1.78
C LEU A 843 29.62 32.83 -1.86
N LEU A 844 28.75 32.42 -2.79
CA LEU A 844 28.36 31.02 -2.95
C LEU A 844 27.87 30.74 -4.39
N PHE A 845 28.11 29.52 -4.87
CA PHE A 845 27.54 29.01 -6.12
C PHE A 845 27.35 27.50 -6.07
N THR A 846 26.42 26.98 -6.88
CA THR A 846 26.23 25.53 -7.08
C THR A 846 26.56 25.19 -8.53
N ARG A 847 27.45 24.21 -8.78
CA ARG A 847 27.79 23.77 -10.14
C ARG A 847 27.02 22.52 -10.50
N ASP A 848 26.38 22.51 -11.68
CA ASP A 848 25.92 21.30 -12.33
C ASP A 848 27.09 20.71 -13.14
N PRO A 849 27.71 19.61 -12.70
CA PRO A 849 28.89 19.07 -13.36
C PRO A 849 28.61 18.52 -14.76
N LYS A 850 27.34 18.17 -15.06
CA LYS A 850 26.97 17.45 -16.27
C LYS A 850 26.81 18.38 -17.48
N ASN A 851 26.48 19.64 -17.22
CA ASN A 851 26.24 20.67 -18.23
C ASN A 851 27.28 21.81 -18.18
N ASP A 852 28.19 21.77 -17.21
CA ASP A 852 29.17 22.83 -16.91
C ASP A 852 28.52 24.21 -16.67
N GLU A 853 27.31 24.19 -16.09
CA GLU A 853 26.54 25.38 -15.75
C GLU A 853 26.67 25.71 -14.26
N TYR A 854 26.77 27.00 -13.94
CA TYR A 854 26.72 27.50 -12.57
C TYR A 854 25.31 28.03 -12.27
N ARG A 855 24.69 27.53 -11.20
CA ARG A 855 23.36 27.93 -10.72
C ARG A 855 23.47 28.51 -9.31
N SER A 856 22.59 29.47 -8.99
CA SER A 856 22.46 30.10 -7.67
C SER A 856 23.70 30.88 -7.20
N LEU A 857 24.07 31.93 -7.92
CA LEU A 857 25.19 32.82 -7.58
C LEU A 857 24.75 33.87 -6.54
N ILE A 858 25.41 33.95 -5.38
CA ILE A 858 25.14 34.96 -4.33
C ILE A 858 26.26 36.02 -4.32
N LEU A 859 25.88 37.30 -4.43
CA LEU A 859 26.77 38.47 -4.49
C LEU A 859 26.42 39.48 -3.38
N SER A 860 27.38 40.24 -2.85
CA SER A 860 27.14 41.26 -1.80
C SER A 860 27.86 42.59 -2.09
N ASP A 861 27.20 43.70 -1.73
CA ASP A 861 27.71 45.07 -1.72
C ASP A 861 27.78 45.66 -0.28
N ASN A 862 28.78 46.50 -0.01
CA ASN A 862 28.88 47.48 1.10
C ASN A 862 29.42 47.10 2.51
N ILE A 863 30.33 47.97 2.96
CA ILE A 863 31.03 48.08 4.25
C ILE A 863 30.56 49.39 4.93
N ILE A 864 30.22 49.41 6.24
CA ILE A 864 29.99 50.63 7.05
C ILE A 864 30.69 50.55 8.42
N LEU A 865 31.24 51.68 8.91
CA LEU A 865 32.21 51.81 10.01
C LEU A 865 31.61 52.08 11.42
N PRO A 866 32.36 51.81 12.52
CA PRO A 866 31.82 51.52 13.86
C PRO A 866 31.61 52.73 14.81
N SER A 867 31.15 53.89 14.34
CA SER A 867 31.00 55.08 15.21
C SER A 867 29.66 55.23 15.95
N GLU A 868 28.73 54.26 15.89
CA GLU A 868 27.31 54.57 16.18
C GLU A 868 26.58 53.79 17.28
N PHE A 869 27.23 53.14 18.26
CA PHE A 869 26.46 52.59 19.40
C PHE A 869 27.10 52.81 20.79
N THR A 870 26.33 53.43 21.69
CA THR A 870 26.82 54.09 22.93
C THR A 870 26.26 53.56 24.26
N ASN A 871 25.42 52.51 24.38
CA ASN A 871 25.11 51.93 25.71
C ASN A 871 24.47 50.53 25.69
N ILE A 872 24.64 49.80 26.82
CA ILE A 872 24.64 48.32 26.90
C ILE A 872 23.40 47.67 27.56
N ASP A 873 22.40 48.43 28.01
CA ASP A 873 21.32 47.88 28.86
C ASP A 873 19.93 47.92 28.21
N ASN A 874 19.66 47.05 27.22
CA ASN A 874 18.28 46.84 26.76
C ASN A 874 17.99 45.37 26.40
N THR A 875 17.34 44.67 27.33
CA THR A 875 16.92 43.27 27.20
C THR A 875 15.67 43.15 26.32
N THR A 876 15.82 42.63 25.10
CA THR A 876 14.74 42.41 24.11
C THR A 876 14.87 41.01 23.45
N PRO A 877 13.88 40.53 22.66
CA PRO A 877 13.71 39.15 22.15
C PRO A 877 14.89 38.48 21.39
N GLN A 878 16.04 39.15 21.27
CA GLN A 878 17.28 38.64 20.69
C GLN A 878 17.94 37.53 21.53
N GLN A 879 17.78 37.48 22.85
CA GLN A 879 18.37 36.39 23.65
C GLN A 879 17.68 35.05 23.38
N THR A 880 16.37 35.05 23.10
CA THR A 880 15.62 33.85 22.71
C THR A 880 16.00 33.38 21.30
N HIS A 881 16.33 34.31 20.41
CA HIS A 881 16.76 34.00 19.04
C HIS A 881 18.20 33.48 18.99
N THR A 882 19.07 33.98 19.88
CA THR A 882 20.47 33.49 20.01
C THR A 882 20.51 32.03 20.48
N ALA A 883 19.60 31.62 21.37
CA ALA A 883 19.50 30.22 21.79
C ALA A 883 19.02 29.27 20.67
N ILE A 884 18.16 29.76 19.76
CA ILE A 884 17.63 28.99 18.63
C ILE A 884 18.66 28.88 17.49
N VAL A 885 19.40 29.95 17.21
CA VAL A 885 20.48 29.94 16.22
C VAL A 885 21.64 29.07 16.68
N GLN A 886 22.00 29.10 17.96
CA GLN A 886 23.00 28.17 18.52
C GLN A 886 22.54 26.70 18.43
N ALA A 887 21.23 26.44 18.58
CA ALA A 887 20.67 25.10 18.41
C ALA A 887 20.69 24.63 16.93
N LEU A 888 20.46 25.54 15.98
CA LEU A 888 20.52 25.27 14.54
C LEU A 888 21.94 25.13 14.01
N GLU A 889 22.91 25.91 14.50
CA GLU A 889 24.34 25.74 14.16
C GLU A 889 24.90 24.42 14.72
N ASN A 890 24.45 24.01 15.92
CA ASN A 890 24.77 22.71 16.47
C ASN A 890 24.12 21.55 15.67
N GLN A 891 22.97 21.77 15.05
CA GLN A 891 22.34 20.81 14.12
C GLN A 891 23.02 20.77 12.76
N ALA A 892 23.47 21.91 12.23
CA ALA A 892 24.17 21.99 10.94
C ALA A 892 25.57 21.34 10.98
N ASN A 893 26.25 21.39 12.13
CA ASN A 893 27.49 20.65 12.36
C ASN A 893 27.31 19.13 12.48
N MET A 894 26.07 18.62 12.63
CA MET A 894 25.83 17.16 12.56
C MET A 894 25.66 16.64 11.12
N ASN A 895 25.45 17.53 10.13
CA ASN A 895 25.12 17.16 8.75
C ASN A 895 26.21 17.50 7.71
N THR A 896 27.34 18.07 8.12
CA THR A 896 28.47 18.36 7.23
C THR A 896 29.57 17.30 7.38
N GLY A 897 29.41 16.19 6.67
CA GLY A 897 30.49 15.30 6.22
C GLY A 897 31.50 14.81 7.26
N TYR A 898 31.17 13.74 7.99
CA TYR A 898 32.16 12.89 8.64
C TYR A 898 32.98 12.16 7.56
N SER A 899 34.07 12.79 7.09
CA SER A 899 34.81 12.36 5.90
C SER A 899 35.69 11.10 6.08
N THR A 900 35.62 10.43 7.22
CA THR A 900 36.27 9.12 7.42
C THR A 900 35.38 8.23 8.30
N GLU A 901 35.09 7.01 7.85
CA GLU A 901 34.32 6.00 8.60
C GLU A 901 34.97 5.59 9.95
N ASP A 902 36.21 6.03 10.21
CA ASP A 902 37.07 5.65 11.34
C ASP A 902 37.50 6.84 12.22
N ALA A 903 36.65 7.87 12.34
CA ALA A 903 36.97 9.03 13.17
C ALA A 903 36.60 8.80 14.64
N ASP A 904 37.52 9.11 15.56
CA ASP A 904 37.23 9.11 17.00
C ASP A 904 36.40 10.33 17.40
N LEU A 905 35.09 10.15 17.57
CA LEU A 905 34.12 11.23 17.77
C LEU A 905 33.46 11.18 19.15
N THR A 906 32.96 12.33 19.61
CA THR A 906 32.23 12.49 20.87
C THR A 906 30.92 13.24 20.63
N PHE A 907 29.80 12.64 21.02
CA PHE A 907 28.46 13.19 20.95
C PHE A 907 27.87 13.33 22.36
N ILE A 908 27.36 14.50 22.71
CA ILE A 908 26.79 14.77 24.04
C ILE A 908 25.30 15.09 23.92
N PHE A 909 24.45 14.25 24.51
CA PHE A 909 23.00 14.38 24.56
C PHE A 909 22.56 14.69 26.01
N GLY A 910 22.51 15.98 26.35
CA GLY A 910 22.17 16.40 27.71
C GLY A 910 23.23 15.96 28.74
N ARG A 911 22.92 14.93 29.53
CA ARG A 911 23.86 14.30 30.49
C ARG A 911 24.53 13.04 29.95
N ALA A 912 24.04 12.48 28.84
CA ALA A 912 24.64 11.32 28.19
C ALA A 912 25.75 11.75 27.23
N GLN A 913 26.80 10.95 27.12
CA GLN A 913 27.89 11.09 26.17
C GLN A 913 28.07 9.75 25.45
N ILE A 914 28.03 9.77 24.11
CA ILE A 914 28.35 8.64 23.24
C ILE A 914 29.65 8.99 22.52
N ASP A 915 30.72 8.24 22.73
CA ASP A 915 32.03 8.58 22.16
C ASP A 915 32.89 7.36 21.84
N SER A 916 34.04 7.59 21.21
CA SER A 916 35.06 6.56 20.94
C SER A 916 36.44 7.01 21.40
N ARG A 917 36.55 7.41 22.68
CA ARG A 917 37.85 7.85 23.25
C ARG A 917 38.89 6.72 23.36
N PHE A 918 38.51 5.47 23.07
CA PHE A 918 39.44 4.39 22.76
C PHE A 918 39.32 4.06 21.28
N ALA A 919 40.47 3.90 20.62
CA ALA A 919 40.52 3.37 19.26
C ALA A 919 39.71 2.07 19.17
N ASP A 920 38.89 1.96 18.12
CA ASP A 920 38.05 0.79 17.83
C ASP A 920 36.96 0.46 18.87
N MET A 921 36.64 1.37 19.80
CA MET A 921 35.60 1.14 20.82
C MET A 921 34.53 2.24 20.80
N MET A 922 33.27 1.85 20.70
CA MET A 922 32.15 2.74 21.01
C MET A 922 31.85 2.70 22.52
N LEU A 923 31.59 3.85 23.13
CA LEU A 923 31.31 4.02 24.55
C LEU A 923 30.02 4.82 24.77
N ILE A 924 29.36 4.53 25.90
CA ILE A 924 28.27 5.34 26.46
C ILE A 924 28.61 5.65 27.91
N SER A 925 28.58 6.93 28.27
CA SER A 925 28.93 7.44 29.59
C SER A 925 28.08 8.65 30.00
N HIS A 926 28.21 9.08 31.24
CA HIS A 926 27.72 10.40 31.66
C HIS A 926 28.75 11.46 31.24
N ARG A 927 28.34 12.66 30.81
CA ARG A 927 29.27 13.70 30.32
C ARG A 927 30.34 14.13 31.34
N ASP A 928 30.00 14.03 32.62
CA ASP A 928 30.93 14.35 33.72
C ASP A 928 31.93 13.21 34.00
N MET A 929 31.82 12.11 33.25
CA MET A 929 32.62 10.90 33.36
C MET A 929 33.47 10.74 32.09
N SER A 930 34.23 11.79 31.74
CA SER A 930 35.00 11.86 30.48
C SER A 930 36.39 11.19 30.53
N ALA A 931 36.82 10.71 31.70
CA ALA A 931 38.09 9.98 31.82
C ALA A 931 38.03 8.59 31.17
N GLN A 932 39.18 8.03 30.82
CA GLN A 932 39.28 6.79 30.05
C GLN A 932 38.62 5.58 30.75
N ASP A 933 38.73 5.48 32.08
CA ASP A 933 38.19 4.40 32.90
C ASP A 933 36.72 4.57 33.31
N ASN A 934 36.06 5.62 32.82
CA ASN A 934 34.79 6.11 33.33
C ASN A 934 33.68 6.01 32.27
N TYR A 935 33.22 4.81 31.98
CA TYR A 935 32.11 4.56 31.05
C TYR A 935 31.12 3.55 31.63
N ALA A 936 29.87 3.57 31.17
CA ALA A 936 28.82 2.65 31.62
C ALA A 936 28.72 1.43 30.69
N PHE A 937 28.81 1.65 29.38
CA PHE A 937 28.74 0.62 28.36
C PHE A 937 29.81 0.88 27.29
N GLY A 938 30.42 -0.17 26.75
CA GLY A 938 31.22 -0.02 25.54
C GLY A 938 31.39 -1.32 24.77
N GLN A 939 31.68 -1.21 23.47
CA GLN A 939 31.81 -2.33 22.56
C GLN A 939 32.99 -2.12 21.61
N LEU A 940 33.84 -3.14 21.48
CA LEU A 940 34.95 -3.16 20.52
C LEU A 940 34.50 -3.64 19.13
N ASN A 941 35.30 -3.36 18.10
CA ASN A 941 35.10 -3.84 16.73
C ASN A 941 35.06 -5.39 16.58
N ASP A 942 35.58 -6.15 17.57
CA ASP A 942 35.52 -7.61 17.65
C ASP A 942 34.25 -8.14 18.33
N GLY A 943 33.34 -7.24 18.76
CA GLY A 943 32.07 -7.55 19.40
C GLY A 943 32.14 -7.73 20.91
N LYS A 944 33.30 -7.62 21.56
CA LYS A 944 33.40 -7.65 23.03
C LYS A 944 32.67 -6.47 23.65
N THR A 945 31.73 -6.78 24.53
CA THR A 945 30.91 -5.79 25.25
C THR A 945 31.32 -5.69 26.70
N TYR A 946 31.45 -4.47 27.20
CA TYR A 946 31.86 -4.14 28.55
C TYR A 946 30.76 -3.34 29.24
N ILE A 947 30.35 -3.77 30.44
CA ILE A 947 29.58 -2.96 31.39
C ILE A 947 30.56 -2.56 32.49
N ASN A 948 30.73 -1.26 32.72
CA ASN A 948 31.77 -0.75 33.60
C ASN A 948 31.20 0.23 34.63
N ALA A 949 31.91 0.38 35.75
CA ALA A 949 31.71 1.44 36.71
C ALA A 949 33.08 1.90 37.24
N PRO A 950 33.25 3.18 37.58
CA PRO A 950 34.51 3.70 38.11
C PRO A 950 35.00 2.93 39.34
N THR A 951 36.32 2.95 39.58
CA THR A 951 36.91 2.32 40.77
C THR A 951 36.19 2.75 42.05
N GLY A 952 35.81 1.76 42.87
CA GLY A 952 35.06 1.99 44.13
C GLY A 952 33.57 2.24 43.96
N LYS A 953 33.02 2.11 42.74
CA LYS A 953 31.57 2.17 42.46
C LYS A 953 31.00 0.77 42.20
N LEU A 954 29.67 0.70 42.29
CA LEU A 954 28.90 -0.52 42.04
C LEU A 954 28.18 -0.41 40.70
N ILE A 955 28.05 -1.54 40.00
CA ILE A 955 27.09 -1.71 38.90
C ILE A 955 25.79 -2.24 39.52
N TYR A 956 24.69 -1.51 39.35
CA TYR A 956 23.39 -1.90 39.88
C TYR A 956 22.48 -2.46 38.78
N PHE A 957 21.84 -3.59 39.06
CA PHE A 957 20.75 -4.14 38.25
C PHE A 957 19.46 -3.99 39.05
N GLN A 958 18.52 -3.21 38.50
CA GLN A 958 17.33 -2.76 39.21
C GLN A 958 16.05 -3.07 38.42
N ILE A 959 14.94 -3.27 39.12
CA ILE A 959 13.59 -3.33 38.54
C ILE A 959 12.73 -2.31 39.29
N ASN A 960 12.14 -1.36 38.57
CA ASN A 960 11.35 -0.27 39.16
C ASN A 960 12.13 0.49 40.27
N ASP A 961 13.40 0.84 39.98
CA ASP A 961 14.31 1.53 40.91
C ASP A 961 14.66 0.75 42.20
N ILE A 962 14.38 -0.56 42.25
CA ILE A 962 14.75 -1.45 43.36
C ILE A 962 15.94 -2.31 42.95
N THR A 963 17.05 -2.18 43.66
CA THR A 963 18.26 -3.00 43.45
C THR A 963 17.96 -4.48 43.70
N LYS A 964 18.13 -5.29 42.65
CA LYS A 964 18.00 -6.75 42.70
C LYS A 964 19.36 -7.42 42.78
N MET A 965 20.36 -6.85 42.11
CA MET A 965 21.73 -7.32 42.11
C MET A 965 22.68 -6.13 42.03
N SER A 966 23.83 -6.22 42.68
CA SER A 966 24.93 -5.25 42.49
C SER A 966 26.27 -5.96 42.38
N MET A 967 27.14 -5.43 41.54
CA MET A 967 28.49 -5.95 41.33
C MET A 967 29.51 -4.90 41.74
N SER A 968 30.47 -5.30 42.58
CA SER A 968 31.66 -4.53 42.95
C SER A 968 32.91 -5.20 42.37
N ALA A 969 34.05 -4.51 42.41
CA ALA A 969 35.33 -5.11 42.04
C ALA A 969 35.70 -6.35 42.89
N ALA A 970 35.13 -6.51 44.09
CA ALA A 970 35.46 -7.59 45.03
C ALA A 970 34.35 -8.62 45.24
N SER A 971 33.11 -8.33 44.83
CA SER A 971 31.95 -9.15 45.20
C SER A 971 30.73 -8.95 44.29
N LEU A 972 29.98 -10.03 44.06
CA LEU A 972 28.61 -9.98 43.55
C LEU A 972 27.62 -10.07 44.72
N ASN A 973 26.75 -9.07 44.88
CA ASN A 973 25.73 -9.03 45.93
C ASN A 973 24.33 -9.21 45.31
N MET A 974 23.68 -10.32 45.66
CA MET A 974 22.35 -10.74 45.16
C MET A 974 21.16 -10.25 46.02
N VAL A 975 21.43 -9.45 47.06
CA VAL A 975 20.40 -8.97 47.99
C VAL A 975 19.56 -10.16 48.54
N THR A 976 18.23 -10.09 48.51
CA THR A 976 17.31 -11.14 48.98
C THR A 976 16.82 -12.05 47.84
N ASN A 977 17.41 -11.96 46.64
CA ASN A 977 16.98 -12.75 45.49
C ASN A 977 17.61 -14.15 45.52
N LYS A 978 16.86 -15.14 45.00
CA LYS A 978 17.33 -16.53 44.88
C LYS A 978 18.14 -16.72 43.61
N ILE A 979 19.22 -17.50 43.67
CA ILE A 979 19.86 -18.10 42.49
C ILE A 979 19.18 -19.45 42.26
N THR A 980 18.38 -19.58 41.21
CA THR A 980 17.77 -20.86 40.80
C THR A 980 18.52 -21.43 39.60
N GLY A 981 18.69 -22.75 39.54
CA GLY A 981 19.41 -23.41 38.44
C GLY A 981 20.94 -23.32 38.53
N LEU A 982 21.49 -23.14 39.74
CA LEU A 982 22.92 -23.38 39.97
C LEU A 982 23.20 -24.86 39.72
N GLY A 983 24.15 -25.17 38.84
CA GLY A 983 24.59 -26.56 38.64
C GLY A 983 25.19 -27.14 39.92
N ASP A 984 25.27 -28.47 40.00
CA ASP A 984 25.82 -29.14 41.19
C ASP A 984 27.22 -28.57 41.50
N PRO A 985 27.42 -27.97 42.69
CA PRO A 985 28.72 -27.42 43.06
C PRO A 985 29.74 -28.56 43.14
N ILE A 986 30.91 -28.38 42.53
CA ILE A 986 31.98 -29.39 42.52
C ILE A 986 32.74 -29.34 43.86
N ASN A 987 32.84 -28.15 44.45
CA ASN A 987 33.37 -27.92 45.79
C ASN A 987 32.31 -27.24 46.66
N ASP A 988 32.31 -27.51 47.97
CA ASP A 988 31.41 -26.86 48.94
C ASP A 988 31.41 -25.32 48.87
N GLN A 989 32.54 -24.74 48.43
CA GLN A 989 32.76 -23.30 48.30
C GLN A 989 32.12 -22.69 47.05
N ASP A 990 31.73 -23.49 46.07
CA ASP A 990 31.15 -23.01 44.80
C ASP A 990 29.75 -22.40 45.02
N ALA A 991 29.06 -22.76 46.11
CA ALA A 991 27.72 -22.27 46.44
C ALA A 991 27.57 -21.66 47.85
N ALA A 992 28.42 -22.00 48.83
CA ALA A 992 28.28 -21.49 50.18
C ALA A 992 29.62 -21.33 50.93
N THR A 993 29.86 -20.16 51.52
CA THR A 993 30.98 -19.94 52.46
C THR A 993 30.67 -20.42 53.88
N LYS A 994 29.47 -20.94 54.15
CA LYS A 994 29.06 -21.52 55.44
C LYS A 994 28.48 -22.92 55.25
N LYS A 995 29.10 -23.91 55.91
CA LYS A 995 28.81 -25.34 55.89
C LYS A 995 27.42 -25.68 56.47
N TYR A 996 26.35 -25.37 55.74
CA TYR A 996 24.96 -25.71 56.11
C TYR A 996 24.38 -26.91 55.34
N ALA A 997 25.18 -27.62 54.56
CA ALA A 997 24.80 -28.94 54.04
C ALA A 997 25.34 -30.02 54.99
N GLY A 998 24.46 -30.58 55.83
CA GLY A 998 24.68 -31.84 56.55
C GLY A 998 25.26 -31.73 57.98
N HIS A 999 24.49 -31.24 58.95
CA HIS A 999 24.80 -31.41 60.37
C HIS A 999 23.68 -32.17 61.07
N ASN A 1000 23.86 -33.48 61.26
CA ASN A 1000 22.92 -34.42 61.88
C ASN A 1000 23.11 -34.46 63.40
N ILE A 1001 22.02 -34.38 64.16
CA ILE A 1001 21.98 -34.49 65.63
C ILE A 1001 21.49 -35.89 65.99
N ALA A 1002 22.02 -36.51 67.06
CA ALA A 1002 21.52 -37.79 67.61
C ALA A 1002 19.98 -37.76 67.76
N SER A 1003 19.31 -38.78 67.20
CA SER A 1003 17.86 -38.83 67.12
C SER A 1003 17.27 -39.94 67.99
N ASP A 1004 16.08 -39.71 68.54
CA ASP A 1004 15.30 -40.71 69.29
C ASP A 1004 14.44 -41.60 68.38
N ASP A 1005 14.65 -41.52 67.07
CA ASP A 1005 13.88 -42.21 66.05
C ASP A 1005 13.94 -43.73 66.21
N LEU A 1006 12.75 -44.32 66.28
CA LEU A 1006 12.55 -45.76 66.43
C LEU A 1006 12.90 -46.46 65.11
N ILE A 1007 13.92 -47.31 65.14
CA ILE A 1007 14.32 -48.16 63.99
C ILE A 1007 13.53 -49.47 64.03
N PHE A 1008 13.48 -50.13 65.18
CA PHE A 1008 12.80 -51.41 65.34
C PHE A 1008 12.29 -51.61 66.76
N SER A 1009 11.22 -52.39 66.95
CA SER A 1009 10.65 -52.67 68.26
C SER A 1009 10.19 -54.11 68.45
N ASN A 1010 10.41 -54.64 69.65
CA ASN A 1010 9.79 -55.83 70.19
C ASN A 1010 9.10 -55.40 71.49
N ASP A 1011 7.85 -54.99 71.38
CA ASP A 1011 7.17 -54.25 72.44
C ASP A 1011 6.44 -55.14 73.48
N THR A 1012 6.08 -56.38 73.14
CA THR A 1012 5.27 -57.29 73.97
C THR A 1012 5.89 -57.63 75.33
N GLU A 1013 5.21 -57.45 76.46
CA GLU A 1013 5.71 -57.87 77.78
C GLU A 1013 6.05 -59.37 77.81
N LYS A 1014 7.22 -59.73 78.35
CA LYS A 1014 7.58 -61.11 78.70
C LYS A 1014 8.11 -61.17 80.11
N ALA A 1015 7.80 -62.26 80.81
CA ALA A 1015 8.20 -62.51 82.19
C ALA A 1015 9.06 -63.77 82.29
N GLN A 1016 10.03 -63.78 83.21
CA GLN A 1016 10.79 -64.98 83.55
C GLN A 1016 10.98 -65.09 85.07
N LEU A 1017 10.98 -66.32 85.61
CA LEU A 1017 11.10 -66.64 87.03
C LEU A 1017 12.31 -67.54 87.30
N ASN A 1018 13.51 -67.04 87.01
CA ASN A 1018 14.78 -67.74 87.21
C ASN A 1018 15.75 -66.87 88.02
N ALA A 1019 16.47 -67.52 88.95
CA ALA A 1019 17.49 -66.89 89.77
C ALA A 1019 18.80 -66.65 88.97
N ALA A 1020 18.98 -67.35 87.85
CA ALA A 1020 20.05 -67.12 86.88
C ALA A 1020 19.56 -66.29 85.68
N TYR A 1021 20.48 -65.62 84.99
CA TYR A 1021 20.16 -64.88 83.77
C TYR A 1021 19.56 -65.79 82.71
N VAL A 1022 18.33 -65.48 82.30
CA VAL A 1022 17.63 -66.14 81.19
C VAL A 1022 17.24 -65.11 80.15
N LYS A 1023 17.33 -65.48 78.87
CA LYS A 1023 16.92 -64.64 77.74
C LYS A 1023 15.42 -64.34 77.82
N ILE A 1024 15.06 -63.06 77.82
CA ILE A 1024 13.66 -62.61 77.86
C ILE A 1024 13.22 -62.13 76.48
N LYS A 1025 14.05 -61.33 75.80
CA LYS A 1025 13.77 -60.75 74.48
C LYS A 1025 14.98 -60.83 73.57
N GLU A 1026 14.73 -60.87 72.27
CA GLU A 1026 15.77 -60.81 71.24
C GLU A 1026 15.29 -60.12 69.96
N ILE A 1027 16.24 -59.54 69.23
CA ILE A 1027 16.11 -58.95 67.90
C ILE A 1027 17.39 -59.34 67.11
N ILE A 1028 17.24 -59.79 65.86
CA ILE A 1028 18.37 -60.03 64.95
C ILE A 1028 18.68 -58.72 64.23
N VAL A 1029 19.93 -58.27 64.25
CA VAL A 1029 20.34 -57.03 63.56
C VAL A 1029 21.04 -57.37 62.26
N TYR A 1030 20.46 -57.04 61.11
CA TYR A 1030 21.02 -57.41 59.80
C TYR A 1030 22.15 -56.50 59.28
N ARG A 1031 22.60 -55.51 60.06
CA ARG A 1031 23.66 -54.58 59.66
C ARG A 1031 24.61 -54.32 60.82
N SER A 1032 25.91 -54.28 60.53
CA SER A 1032 26.92 -53.87 61.51
C SER A 1032 26.81 -52.38 61.77
N MET A 1033 26.51 -51.97 63.01
CA MET A 1033 26.42 -50.56 63.39
C MET A 1033 26.42 -50.38 64.91
N LYS A 1034 26.66 -49.14 65.35
CA LYS A 1034 26.39 -48.70 66.71
C LYS A 1034 24.92 -48.30 66.85
N LEU A 1035 24.23 -48.86 67.85
CA LEU A 1035 22.80 -48.66 68.06
C LEU A 1035 22.47 -48.37 69.52
N ARG A 1036 21.36 -47.67 69.77
CA ARG A 1036 20.83 -47.45 71.13
C ARG A 1036 19.71 -48.45 71.39
N VAL A 1037 19.89 -49.31 72.37
CA VAL A 1037 18.86 -50.21 72.87
C VAL A 1037 18.10 -49.50 73.97
N TYR A 1038 16.78 -49.49 73.87
CA TYR A 1038 15.87 -49.02 74.91
C TYR A 1038 15.03 -50.20 75.38
N TRP A 1039 14.76 -50.33 76.68
CA TRP A 1039 13.79 -51.28 77.21
C TRP A 1039 13.23 -50.81 78.54
N GLU A 1040 12.08 -51.34 78.96
CA GLU A 1040 11.56 -51.12 80.30
C GLU A 1040 11.46 -52.45 81.06
N HIS A 1041 11.85 -52.47 82.34
CA HIS A 1041 11.64 -53.64 83.19
C HIS A 1041 11.06 -53.32 84.57
N LYS A 1042 10.35 -54.30 85.14
CA LYS A 1042 9.79 -54.28 86.51
C LYS A 1042 9.90 -55.65 87.17
N SER A 1043 9.74 -55.68 88.49
CA SER A 1043 9.55 -56.91 89.25
C SER A 1043 8.06 -57.24 89.41
N SER A 1044 7.67 -58.52 89.47
CA SER A 1044 6.28 -58.89 89.78
C SER A 1044 5.91 -58.64 91.25
N SER A 1045 6.90 -58.45 92.11
CA SER A 1045 6.73 -58.08 93.51
C SER A 1045 7.77 -57.02 93.91
N PHE A 1046 8.02 -56.79 95.20
CA PHE A 1046 9.00 -55.81 95.67
C PHE A 1046 10.44 -56.36 95.76
N ASP A 1047 10.71 -57.55 95.21
CA ASP A 1047 12.06 -58.11 95.16
C ASP A 1047 12.89 -57.55 93.98
N ASN A 1048 14.22 -57.50 94.15
CA ASN A 1048 15.15 -57.05 93.12
C ASN A 1048 15.21 -58.01 91.92
N THR A 1049 14.85 -57.47 90.74
CA THR A 1049 15.08 -58.12 89.43
C THR A 1049 16.08 -57.32 88.61
N ASN A 1050 16.97 -58.01 87.91
CA ASN A 1050 18.03 -57.39 87.13
C ASN A 1050 17.86 -57.72 85.66
N THR A 1051 18.15 -56.76 84.78
CA THR A 1051 18.25 -56.94 83.33
C THR A 1051 19.62 -56.49 82.82
N ARG A 1052 20.05 -57.02 81.68
CA ARG A 1052 21.32 -56.65 81.02
C ARG A 1052 21.24 -56.94 79.52
N VAL A 1053 21.91 -56.14 78.70
CA VAL A 1053 22.04 -56.35 77.24
C VAL A 1053 23.09 -57.43 76.93
N TYR A 1054 22.74 -58.34 76.04
CA TYR A 1054 23.61 -59.40 75.53
C TYR A 1054 23.67 -59.34 74.00
N ILE A 1055 24.82 -59.69 73.43
CA ILE A 1055 24.99 -59.89 71.98
C ILE A 1055 25.43 -61.34 71.77
N ASN A 1056 24.67 -62.10 70.98
CA ASN A 1056 24.93 -63.53 70.71
C ASN A 1056 25.10 -64.38 71.99
N GLY A 1057 24.34 -64.07 73.04
CA GLY A 1057 24.43 -64.76 74.33
C GLY A 1057 25.62 -64.38 75.21
N VAL A 1058 26.44 -63.39 74.81
CA VAL A 1058 27.53 -62.82 75.62
C VAL A 1058 27.06 -61.51 76.26
N ALA A 1059 27.31 -61.33 77.56
CA ALA A 1059 26.95 -60.11 78.28
C ALA A 1059 27.79 -58.92 77.80
N THR A 1060 27.15 -57.94 77.17
CA THR A 1060 27.83 -56.75 76.61
C THR A 1060 27.52 -55.49 77.40
N GLY A 1061 26.27 -55.36 77.86
CA GLY A 1061 25.79 -54.17 78.57
C GLY A 1061 26.04 -54.17 80.08
N ALA A 1062 25.78 -53.03 80.71
CA ALA A 1062 25.72 -52.89 82.15
C ALA A 1062 24.49 -53.59 82.75
N GLU A 1063 24.60 -54.01 84.02
CA GLU A 1063 23.47 -54.56 84.76
C GLU A 1063 22.57 -53.46 85.31
N HIS A 1064 21.26 -53.62 85.11
CA HIS A 1064 20.25 -52.69 85.58
C HIS A 1064 19.29 -53.39 86.54
N SER A 1065 19.26 -52.96 87.80
CA SER A 1065 18.40 -53.51 88.85
C SER A 1065 17.12 -52.69 89.04
N ASN A 1066 15.97 -53.34 89.21
CA ASN A 1066 14.72 -52.71 89.63
C ASN A 1066 13.96 -53.62 90.62
N ALA A 1067 13.58 -53.04 91.76
CA ALA A 1067 12.77 -53.69 92.81
C ALA A 1067 11.29 -53.30 92.75
N THR A 1068 10.91 -52.39 91.87
CA THR A 1068 9.55 -51.83 91.86
C THR A 1068 8.62 -52.67 90.99
N THR A 1069 7.33 -52.66 91.35
CA THR A 1069 6.26 -53.25 90.53
C THR A 1069 5.84 -52.35 89.37
N SER A 1070 6.54 -51.23 89.16
CA SER A 1070 6.35 -50.27 88.07
C SER A 1070 7.50 -50.39 87.07
N TYR A 1071 7.18 -50.15 85.80
CA TYR A 1071 8.17 -50.17 84.73
C TYR A 1071 9.14 -49.00 84.84
N VAL A 1072 10.43 -49.29 84.74
CA VAL A 1072 11.50 -48.30 84.65
C VAL A 1072 12.23 -48.48 83.33
N ALA A 1073 12.46 -47.38 82.62
CA ALA A 1073 13.12 -47.35 81.33
C ALA A 1073 14.65 -47.29 81.46
N PHE A 1074 15.32 -48.03 80.59
CA PHE A 1074 16.77 -48.08 80.47
C PHE A 1074 17.19 -47.91 79.01
N THR A 1075 18.35 -47.30 78.78
CA THR A 1075 18.96 -47.18 77.45
C THR A 1075 20.44 -47.49 77.51
N GLU A 1076 20.94 -48.18 76.49
CA GLU A 1076 22.37 -48.45 76.34
C GLU A 1076 22.81 -48.43 74.89
N ASP A 1077 24.01 -47.90 74.65
CA ASP A 1077 24.61 -47.79 73.33
C ASP A 1077 25.57 -48.96 73.13
N VAL A 1078 25.28 -49.83 72.17
CA VAL A 1078 26.10 -51.02 71.88
C VAL A 1078 26.48 -51.07 70.41
N GLU A 1079 27.61 -51.71 70.13
CA GLU A 1079 28.07 -51.98 68.77
C GLU A 1079 27.74 -53.44 68.44
N VAL A 1080 27.03 -53.64 67.33
CA VAL A 1080 26.64 -54.96 66.83
C VAL A 1080 27.17 -55.16 65.42
N ASN A 1081 27.41 -56.41 65.04
CA ASN A 1081 27.66 -56.81 63.66
C ASN A 1081 26.37 -57.25 62.98
N ALA A 1082 26.39 -57.30 61.64
CA ALA A 1082 25.31 -57.91 60.87
C ALA A 1082 25.12 -59.37 61.30
N GLU A 1083 23.85 -59.77 61.41
CA GLU A 1083 23.34 -61.05 61.90
C GLU A 1083 23.50 -61.30 63.41
N ASP A 1084 24.00 -60.33 64.19
CA ASP A 1084 24.06 -60.46 65.64
C ASP A 1084 22.65 -60.52 66.26
N LEU A 1085 22.51 -61.42 67.24
CA LEU A 1085 21.35 -61.50 68.14
C LEU A 1085 21.53 -60.53 69.29
N LEU A 1086 20.87 -59.38 69.20
CA LEU A 1086 20.76 -58.43 70.29
C LEU A 1086 19.66 -58.89 71.26
N GLN A 1087 20.01 -59.08 72.53
CA GLN A 1087 19.18 -59.78 73.49
C GLN A 1087 19.09 -59.03 74.83
N ILE A 1088 17.94 -59.13 75.51
CA ILE A 1088 17.80 -58.72 76.91
C ILE A 1088 17.62 -59.97 77.76
N TYR A 1089 18.52 -60.16 78.72
CA TYR A 1089 18.41 -61.22 79.73
C TYR A 1089 18.00 -60.59 81.05
N GLY A 1090 17.31 -61.35 81.88
CA GLY A 1090 17.07 -60.97 83.26
C GLY A 1090 17.03 -62.14 84.23
N HIS A 1091 17.13 -61.83 85.52
CA HIS A 1091 17.02 -62.77 86.64
C HIS A 1091 16.45 -62.08 87.89
N TYR A 1092 16.01 -62.85 88.88
CA TYR A 1092 15.74 -62.33 90.23
C TYR A 1092 16.89 -62.64 91.18
N THR A 1093 17.08 -61.79 92.20
CA THR A 1093 18.18 -61.96 93.17
C THR A 1093 17.78 -62.82 94.38
N ALA A 1094 16.57 -62.63 94.90
CA ALA A 1094 15.98 -63.42 95.99
C ALA A 1094 14.44 -63.25 95.97
N GLY A 1095 13.68 -64.24 96.45
CA GLY A 1095 12.21 -64.26 96.37
C GLY A 1095 11.70 -64.71 95.00
N LEU A 1096 10.60 -65.46 94.94
CA LEU A 1096 10.03 -66.03 93.71
C LEU A 1096 9.34 -64.96 92.85
N SER A 1097 10.09 -63.91 92.49
CA SER A 1097 9.62 -62.77 91.71
C SER A 1097 10.02 -62.86 90.25
N SER A 1098 9.06 -62.63 89.36
CA SER A 1098 9.29 -62.63 87.92
C SER A 1098 9.88 -61.29 87.48
N CYS A 1099 10.94 -61.33 86.66
CA CYS A 1099 11.43 -60.15 85.95
C CYS A 1099 10.59 -59.97 84.67
N LEU A 1100 9.90 -58.84 84.55
CA LEU A 1100 9.07 -58.52 83.38
C LEU A 1100 9.75 -57.43 82.55
N VAL A 1101 9.90 -57.67 81.24
CA VAL A 1101 10.50 -56.72 80.29
C VAL A 1101 9.51 -56.45 79.16
N LYS A 1102 9.33 -55.17 78.81
CA LYS A 1102 8.60 -54.72 77.61
C LYS A 1102 9.39 -53.66 76.85
N PHE A 1103 8.90 -53.29 75.67
CA PHE A 1103 9.45 -52.20 74.86
C PHE A 1103 10.95 -52.30 74.54
N MET A 1104 11.44 -53.49 74.17
CA MET A 1104 12.80 -53.59 73.63
C MET A 1104 12.83 -52.93 72.25
N ARG A 1105 13.43 -51.74 72.16
CA ARG A 1105 13.43 -50.87 70.98
C ARG A 1105 14.87 -50.54 70.58
N ILE A 1106 15.11 -50.47 69.29
CA ILE A 1106 16.38 -50.00 68.72
C ILE A 1106 16.14 -48.59 68.20
N LYS A 1107 16.99 -47.66 68.64
CA LYS A 1107 17.01 -46.26 68.21
C LYS A 1107 18.33 -45.92 67.53
N GLY A 1108 18.29 -45.03 66.54
CA GLY A 1108 19.48 -44.62 65.80
C GLY A 1108 20.40 -43.75 66.66
N ILE A 1109 21.70 -44.06 66.68
CA ILE A 1109 22.70 -43.18 67.34
C ILE A 1109 23.35 -42.24 66.33
N GLU A 1110 23.51 -42.66 65.08
CA GLU A 1110 23.99 -41.90 63.94
C GLU A 1110 23.95 -42.88 62.75
N TYR A 1111 23.27 -42.54 61.67
CA TYR A 1111 23.40 -43.31 60.43
C TYR A 1111 23.45 -42.37 59.23
N ILE A 1112 24.34 -42.70 58.29
CA ILE A 1112 24.37 -42.10 56.96
C ILE A 1112 23.56 -43.04 56.07
N ILE A 1113 22.37 -42.62 55.64
CA ILE A 1113 21.72 -43.26 54.50
C ILE A 1113 22.48 -42.77 53.26
N ASN A 1114 23.21 -43.69 52.62
CA ASN A 1114 23.91 -43.46 51.35
C ASN A 1114 23.12 -44.06 50.17
N ASP A 1115 21.80 -44.15 50.27
CA ASP A 1115 20.94 -44.54 49.16
C ASP A 1115 19.78 -43.52 49.10
N PRO A 1116 19.49 -42.90 47.95
CA PRO A 1116 18.53 -41.80 47.83
C PRO A 1116 17.10 -42.12 48.28
#